data_AF-A0AAN6QII7-F1
#
_entry.id   AF-A0AAN6QII7-F1
#
_cell.length_a   1.000
_cell.length_b   1.000
_cell.length_c   1.000
_cell.angle_alpha   90.00
_cell.angle_beta   90.00
_cell.angle_gamma   90.00
#
_symmetry.space_group_name_H-M   'P 1'
#
loop_
_entity.id
_entity.type
_entity.pdbx_description
1 polymer ?
#
loop_
_entity_poly.entity_id
_entity_poly.type
_entity_poly.pdbx_seq_one_letter_code
_entity_poly.pdbx_strand_id
1 'polypeptide(L)'
;MKDFETRPERPLPYADEFSSADEYVESLLHFAANSDLFRFLCGGVHILDFFTTDPGLFVSAVPKEWQHYLLQTEPMALLDFLMRDDLSSVAPSNGPGAPPETLLEYVKDIRRFSLQRSFRPSRPKLPVLPRSVALGMKTKKVHEVTHFAGYIDRLSEDVARVSGKGFTHFVDFGSGQNYLGRTLASPPYNKHIVAVESKEANMAGAKDLDILSGLAEREKRVRNKKLYHRVLEAVDPSQHNDEEALKRAAKELGMTDEEIATIDLRSRKELQATYTVEEGKGSIEYVVGRLEHADLTGVLAQLRSHEDGVLGKDLRMMAVSIHSCGNLSHYGIRSMILNPCIHAVAIVGCCYNLLTEKLGPPTFKPPFARPSLRPINARVVRESERRDPQGFPMSERLSTYNEEGIRLNITARMMACQAPGNWTDEESDAFFTRHFYRAVLQKIFLDKGVISRVYHGQETGADTPFNTSTNPVIIGSLRKHCYTSFNAYVRGAITKLTTNSDFSQYSQTVREKMGNITDEEIARYEESFRYRKRELSAVWSLMAFSASVVESLIVTDRWLFLREHSDIVRDCWVETVFDYRESPRNLVVDTSLSLIHIPLHLYGSLLQPILKVLLPESQTPNHLLNHSPSSSSQSSPTNGSHHHSHDHHPFINISVTPIECSIVCPTSWASKLFADRAAAPTTTSKTLAPLLPFLSNKETEAAAAAGVSISKDTYSALCVTSAGMDAGSRVADLTSPLALANIPIFFITTYYSDFILVPTKDRQVVVKTLLAGGFVFEHGEEGRREIGGGYEGGGDSAGVSAGGPGGRKVSLVSEGQAQCQGGQGLDGGPPSSVSELQERTFELLKKRGVVPYVEEGLRLVQCSGRERSAVMRGASYSDGRRSRHGSNGKGGAPSGGGAGGAAGSSMAIMCWVDTVDTKLYTSVVSALVSQPRFLSITLAQEDPPSLLMDRELLGMFGDSVVGPTEGALVPIFLDLADLPFEATGIVSGVAGRLVKDMRMEQSAELSYLSTARAGAVILSSEESVMALDVLRPLLTRDEQEEETQ
;
A
#
# COMPACT_ATOMS: atom_id res chain seq x y z
N MET A 1 17.42 12.45 15.69
CA MET A 1 17.37 13.13 14.39
C MET A 1 18.14 12.29 13.39
N LYS A 2 17.39 11.55 12.57
CA LYS A 2 17.85 10.84 11.36
C LYS A 2 16.63 10.71 10.45
N ASP A 3 16.02 11.85 10.25
CA ASP A 3 14.78 12.03 9.52
C ASP A 3 15.10 12.15 8.02
N PHE A 4 14.09 11.99 7.17
CA PHE A 4 14.23 12.27 5.74
C PHE A 4 14.52 13.77 5.55
N GLU A 5 15.57 14.08 4.78
CA GLU A 5 15.86 15.45 4.35
C GLU A 5 14.93 15.86 3.21
N THR A 6 14.35 14.88 2.52
CA THR A 6 13.39 15.07 1.42
C THR A 6 11.94 15.17 1.85
N ARG A 7 11.58 14.79 3.09
CA ARG A 7 10.18 14.80 3.56
C ARG A 7 9.66 16.24 3.70
N PRO A 8 8.53 16.60 3.06
CA PRO A 8 7.90 17.90 3.25
C PRO A 8 7.25 18.03 4.64
N GLU A 9 7.22 19.25 5.16
CA GLU A 9 6.61 19.61 6.46
C GLU A 9 5.13 19.21 6.55
N ARG A 10 4.39 19.31 5.43
CA ARG A 10 3.02 18.80 5.29
C ARG A 10 3.03 17.48 4.51
N PRO A 11 2.36 16.42 5.01
CA PRO A 11 2.28 15.14 4.30
C PRO A 11 1.32 15.16 3.10
N LEU A 12 0.52 16.22 2.95
CA LEU A 12 -0.33 16.50 1.79
C LEU A 12 -0.15 17.99 1.43
N PRO A 13 -0.06 18.36 0.13
CA PRO A 13 0.07 19.75 -0.28
C PRO A 13 -1.32 20.44 -0.32
N TYR A 14 -1.98 20.55 0.83
CA TYR A 14 -3.24 21.27 0.99
C TYR A 14 -3.04 22.78 1.20
N ALA A 15 -4.11 23.55 1.02
CA ALA A 15 -4.12 25.01 1.17
C ALA A 15 -3.82 25.48 2.60
N ASP A 16 -3.14 26.61 2.73
CA ASP A 16 -2.63 27.15 4.01
C ASP A 16 -3.71 27.52 5.06
N GLU A 17 -4.99 27.44 4.69
CA GLU A 17 -6.12 27.65 5.61
C GLU A 17 -6.41 26.46 6.54
N PHE A 18 -5.96 25.24 6.19
CA PHE A 18 -6.15 24.05 7.03
C PHE A 18 -5.00 23.90 8.03
N SER A 19 -5.32 23.62 9.29
CA SER A 19 -4.34 23.43 10.37
C SER A 19 -3.67 22.05 10.33
N SER A 20 -4.29 21.06 9.69
CA SER A 20 -3.81 19.68 9.65
C SER A 20 -4.27 18.91 8.41
N ALA A 21 -3.59 17.81 8.12
CA ALA A 21 -3.99 16.90 7.04
C ALA A 21 -5.37 16.27 7.31
N ASP A 22 -5.69 15.93 8.55
CA ASP A 22 -6.98 15.32 8.91
C ASP A 22 -8.16 16.28 8.80
N GLU A 23 -7.97 17.56 9.16
CA GLU A 23 -8.97 18.62 8.93
C GLU A 23 -9.23 18.84 7.43
N TYR A 24 -8.16 18.88 6.61
CA TYR A 24 -8.28 18.92 5.15
C TYR A 24 -9.02 17.70 4.61
N VAL A 25 -8.68 16.48 5.05
CA VAL A 25 -9.34 15.25 4.63
C VAL A 25 -10.82 15.27 4.96
N GLU A 26 -11.21 15.62 6.19
CA GLU A 26 -12.63 15.65 6.56
C GLU A 26 -13.40 16.70 5.78
N SER A 27 -12.83 17.90 5.63
CA SER A 27 -13.45 18.99 4.88
C SER A 27 -13.62 18.65 3.39
N LEU A 28 -12.62 18.00 2.79
CA LEU A 28 -12.65 17.49 1.42
C LEU A 28 -13.74 16.43 1.22
N LEU A 29 -13.85 15.47 2.14
CA LEU A 29 -14.85 14.40 2.06
C LEU A 29 -16.26 14.94 2.28
N HIS A 30 -16.43 15.85 3.25
CA HIS A 30 -17.69 16.54 3.50
C HIS A 30 -18.14 17.35 2.28
N PHE A 31 -17.24 18.12 1.64
CA PHE A 31 -17.55 18.84 0.40
C PHE A 31 -17.92 17.86 -0.73
N ALA A 32 -17.13 16.81 -0.94
CA ALA A 32 -17.34 15.85 -2.01
C ALA A 32 -18.67 15.07 -1.89
N ALA A 33 -19.13 14.81 -0.66
CA ALA A 33 -20.40 14.13 -0.38
C ALA A 33 -21.61 15.08 -0.47
N ASN A 34 -21.50 16.31 0.03
CA ASN A 34 -22.65 17.19 0.23
C ASN A 34 -22.83 18.28 -0.84
N SER A 35 -21.81 18.58 -1.64
CA SER A 35 -21.91 19.59 -2.73
C SER A 35 -22.59 18.99 -3.96
N ASP A 36 -23.92 19.14 -4.05
CA ASP A 36 -24.73 18.67 -5.18
C ASP A 36 -24.22 19.20 -6.54
N LEU A 37 -23.79 20.46 -6.59
CA LEU A 37 -23.28 21.07 -7.83
C LEU A 37 -21.92 20.49 -8.24
N PHE A 38 -21.01 20.22 -7.30
CA PHE A 38 -19.78 19.49 -7.57
C PHE A 38 -20.09 18.08 -8.07
N ARG A 39 -20.96 17.33 -7.37
CA ARG A 39 -21.38 15.97 -7.77
C ARG A 39 -22.05 15.95 -9.13
N PHE A 40 -22.77 17.00 -9.50
CA PHE A 40 -23.37 17.16 -10.82
C PHE A 40 -22.34 17.49 -11.91
N LEU A 41 -21.48 18.50 -11.72
CA LEU A 41 -20.43 18.86 -12.69
C LEU A 41 -19.41 17.73 -12.88
N CYS A 42 -19.08 17.03 -11.82
CA CYS A 42 -18.18 15.87 -11.83
C CYS A 42 -18.92 14.53 -12.00
N GLY A 43 -20.15 14.48 -12.52
CA GLY A 43 -20.82 13.18 -12.72
C GLY A 43 -22.11 13.15 -13.54
N GLY A 44 -22.96 14.18 -13.45
CA GLY A 44 -24.28 14.25 -14.09
C GLY A 44 -24.30 14.87 -15.49
N VAL A 45 -23.33 15.73 -15.84
CA VAL A 45 -23.25 16.34 -17.18
C VAL A 45 -22.88 15.31 -18.24
N HIS A 46 -23.65 15.29 -19.33
CA HIS A 46 -23.31 14.57 -20.54
C HIS A 46 -23.52 15.46 -21.78
N ILE A 47 -22.55 15.44 -22.69
CA ILE A 47 -22.45 16.39 -23.80
C ILE A 47 -23.62 16.34 -24.80
N LEU A 48 -24.17 15.15 -25.05
CA LEU A 48 -25.18 15.01 -26.10
C LEU A 48 -26.57 15.53 -25.69
N ASP A 49 -26.70 15.97 -24.45
CA ASP A 49 -27.95 16.34 -23.81
C ASP A 49 -28.18 17.86 -23.77
N PHE A 50 -27.17 18.66 -24.14
CA PHE A 50 -27.30 20.11 -24.21
C PHE A 50 -28.41 20.56 -25.16
N PHE A 51 -28.56 19.89 -26.31
CA PHE A 51 -29.39 20.35 -27.44
C PHE A 51 -30.62 19.47 -27.73
N THR A 52 -30.85 18.40 -26.97
CA THR A 52 -31.98 17.45 -27.16
C THR A 52 -33.24 17.81 -26.36
N THR A 53 -33.12 18.78 -25.45
CA THR A 53 -34.13 19.28 -24.52
C THR A 53 -34.20 20.81 -24.61
N ASP A 54 -35.36 21.36 -24.25
CA ASP A 54 -35.65 22.81 -24.22
C ASP A 54 -36.61 23.13 -23.06
N PRO A 55 -36.22 23.95 -22.06
CA PRO A 55 -34.89 24.54 -21.88
C PRO A 55 -33.82 23.46 -21.67
N GLY A 56 -32.66 23.64 -22.30
CA GLY A 56 -31.60 22.63 -22.32
C GLY A 56 -30.70 22.63 -21.09
N LEU A 57 -29.73 21.69 -21.09
CA LEU A 57 -28.93 21.32 -19.91
C LEU A 57 -28.33 22.50 -19.12
N PHE A 58 -27.77 23.52 -19.78
CA PHE A 58 -27.18 24.68 -19.11
C PHE A 58 -28.16 25.42 -18.19
N VAL A 59 -29.34 25.74 -18.71
CA VAL A 59 -30.38 26.51 -17.98
C VAL A 59 -30.91 25.72 -16.78
N SER A 60 -30.93 24.39 -16.88
CA SER A 60 -31.37 23.47 -15.83
C SER A 60 -30.29 23.14 -14.79
N ALA A 61 -29.01 23.21 -15.16
CA ALA A 61 -27.88 22.74 -14.35
C ALA A 61 -27.13 23.84 -13.60
N VAL A 62 -27.11 25.06 -14.14
CA VAL A 62 -26.28 26.16 -13.65
C VAL A 62 -27.14 27.11 -12.80
N PRO A 63 -26.70 27.53 -11.59
CA PRO A 63 -27.40 28.52 -10.78
C PRO A 63 -27.77 29.78 -11.59
N LYS A 64 -29.00 30.27 -11.45
CA LYS A 64 -29.59 31.28 -12.35
C LYS A 64 -28.77 32.58 -12.36
N GLU A 65 -28.25 32.97 -11.21
CA GLU A 65 -27.37 34.13 -11.06
C GLU A 65 -26.07 34.01 -11.89
N TRP A 66 -25.53 32.80 -12.09
CA TRP A 66 -24.29 32.59 -12.84
C TRP A 66 -24.51 32.64 -14.36
N GLN A 67 -25.72 32.34 -14.84
CA GLN A 67 -25.98 32.09 -16.26
C GLN A 67 -25.62 33.30 -17.14
N HIS A 68 -25.92 34.53 -16.69
CA HIS A 68 -25.54 35.74 -17.41
C HIS A 68 -24.01 35.96 -17.45
N TYR A 69 -23.34 35.80 -16.31
CA TYR A 69 -21.88 35.95 -16.21
C TYR A 69 -21.14 34.92 -17.08
N LEU A 70 -21.59 33.67 -17.07
CA LEU A 70 -20.98 32.57 -17.83
C LEU A 70 -21.20 32.65 -19.34
N LEU A 71 -22.22 33.38 -19.81
CA LEU A 71 -22.48 33.59 -21.25
C LEU A 71 -21.83 34.88 -21.80
N GLN A 72 -21.65 35.92 -20.98
CA GLN A 72 -20.97 37.15 -21.39
C GLN A 72 -19.43 37.05 -21.34
N THR A 73 -18.89 36.11 -20.54
CA THR A 73 -17.44 35.98 -20.33
C THR A 73 -16.82 35.08 -21.40
N GLU A 74 -15.77 35.57 -22.08
CA GLU A 74 -15.03 34.77 -23.06
C GLU A 74 -14.32 33.56 -22.40
N PRO A 75 -14.21 32.39 -23.06
CA PRO A 75 -13.76 31.15 -22.42
C PRO A 75 -12.39 31.24 -21.76
N MET A 76 -11.44 31.98 -22.34
CA MET A 76 -10.12 32.16 -21.75
C MET A 76 -10.17 33.05 -20.49
N ALA A 77 -10.89 34.17 -20.54
CA ALA A 77 -11.10 35.02 -19.36
C ALA A 77 -11.87 34.27 -18.24
N LEU A 78 -12.78 33.36 -18.60
CA LEU A 78 -13.42 32.47 -17.64
C LEU A 78 -12.41 31.49 -17.02
N LEU A 79 -11.51 30.89 -17.81
CA LEU A 79 -10.45 30.00 -17.30
C LEU A 79 -9.42 30.76 -16.43
N ASP A 80 -9.12 32.01 -16.77
CA ASP A 80 -8.29 32.91 -15.96
C ASP A 80 -8.95 33.18 -14.60
N PHE A 81 -10.22 33.59 -14.58
CA PHE A 81 -11.00 33.75 -13.35
C PHE A 81 -11.07 32.45 -12.51
N LEU A 82 -11.33 31.30 -13.14
CA LEU A 82 -11.41 30.02 -12.44
C LEU A 82 -10.06 29.61 -11.82
N MET A 83 -8.93 29.82 -12.51
CA MET A 83 -7.66 29.16 -12.15
C MET A 83 -6.44 30.05 -11.91
N ARG A 84 -6.40 31.28 -12.43
CA ARG A 84 -5.18 32.10 -12.53
C ARG A 84 -5.29 33.42 -11.77
N ASP A 85 -6.48 34.02 -11.73
CA ASP A 85 -6.70 35.32 -11.08
C ASP A 85 -6.62 35.25 -9.56
N ASP A 86 -6.16 36.34 -8.93
CA ASP A 86 -6.13 36.51 -7.47
C ASP A 86 -7.53 36.89 -6.94
N LEU A 87 -8.20 35.90 -6.35
CA LEU A 87 -9.55 36.06 -5.79
C LEU A 87 -9.63 36.92 -4.52
N SER A 88 -8.50 37.39 -3.98
CA SER A 88 -8.48 38.42 -2.94
C SER A 88 -8.61 39.84 -3.53
N SER A 89 -8.19 40.03 -4.79
CA SER A 89 -8.32 41.29 -5.53
C SER A 89 -9.68 41.45 -6.22
N VAL A 90 -10.40 40.34 -6.46
CA VAL A 90 -11.76 40.33 -7.03
C VAL A 90 -12.77 40.78 -5.99
N ALA A 91 -12.99 42.09 -5.90
CA ALA A 91 -14.00 42.67 -5.03
C ALA A 91 -15.42 42.20 -5.40
N PRO A 92 -16.29 41.87 -4.41
CA PRO A 92 -17.69 41.53 -4.66
C PRO A 92 -18.48 42.81 -5.04
N SER A 93 -18.37 43.21 -6.31
CA SER A 93 -19.07 44.37 -6.85
C SER A 93 -20.38 43.93 -7.52
N ASN A 94 -21.50 44.55 -7.16
CA ASN A 94 -22.80 44.30 -7.79
C ASN A 94 -22.94 45.03 -9.14
N GLY A 95 -21.85 45.13 -9.91
CA GLY A 95 -21.79 45.82 -11.19
C GLY A 95 -22.06 44.90 -12.38
N PRO A 96 -22.64 45.41 -13.49
CA PRO A 96 -22.83 44.63 -14.71
C PRO A 96 -21.46 44.24 -15.30
N GLY A 97 -21.11 42.95 -15.17
CA GLY A 97 -19.81 42.42 -15.59
C GLY A 97 -19.10 41.56 -14.53
N ALA A 98 -19.45 41.71 -13.26
CA ALA A 98 -18.79 41.01 -12.15
C ALA A 98 -19.29 39.55 -11.94
N PRO A 99 -18.46 38.66 -11.38
CA PRO A 99 -18.88 37.32 -10.98
C PRO A 99 -19.85 37.37 -9.78
N PRO A 100 -20.93 36.58 -9.76
CA PRO A 100 -21.79 36.44 -8.58
C PRO A 100 -21.03 35.92 -7.35
N GLU A 101 -21.47 36.32 -6.16
CA GLU A 101 -20.85 35.92 -4.89
C GLU A 101 -20.83 34.40 -4.73
N THR A 102 -21.94 33.71 -4.98
CA THR A 102 -22.03 32.23 -4.92
C THR A 102 -21.12 31.53 -5.94
N LEU A 103 -20.78 32.17 -7.07
CA LEU A 103 -19.78 31.66 -8.01
C LEU A 103 -18.38 31.85 -7.45
N LEU A 104 -18.07 33.03 -6.90
CA LEU A 104 -16.78 33.33 -6.29
C LEU A 104 -16.49 32.41 -5.09
N GLU A 105 -17.51 32.08 -4.29
CA GLU A 105 -17.45 31.07 -3.23
C GLU A 105 -17.16 29.67 -3.78
N TYR A 106 -17.90 29.21 -4.79
CA TYR A 106 -17.66 27.90 -5.41
C TYR A 106 -16.24 27.79 -6.03
N VAL A 107 -15.72 28.88 -6.60
CA VAL A 107 -14.35 28.92 -7.15
C VAL A 107 -13.31 28.89 -6.02
N LYS A 108 -13.56 29.55 -4.89
CA LYS A 108 -12.72 29.43 -3.68
C LYS A 108 -12.72 27.98 -3.16
N ASP A 109 -13.90 27.36 -3.02
CA ASP A 109 -14.07 25.97 -2.60
C ASP A 109 -13.27 24.98 -3.46
N ILE A 110 -13.46 25.01 -4.79
CA ILE A 110 -12.73 24.12 -5.70
C ILE A 110 -11.21 24.38 -5.64
N ARG A 111 -10.76 25.62 -5.44
CA ARG A 111 -9.32 25.93 -5.28
C ARG A 111 -8.76 25.40 -3.95
N ARG A 112 -9.45 25.52 -2.81
CA ARG A 112 -8.95 25.03 -1.50
C ARG A 112 -9.00 23.50 -1.36
N PHE A 113 -10.00 22.85 -1.95
CA PHE A 113 -10.13 21.39 -1.99
C PHE A 113 -9.31 20.73 -3.13
N SER A 114 -8.53 21.52 -3.85
CA SER A 114 -7.55 21.03 -4.82
C SER A 114 -6.15 21.03 -4.21
N LEU A 115 -5.48 19.87 -4.22
CA LEU A 115 -4.06 19.76 -3.84
C LEU A 115 -3.20 20.71 -4.69
N GLN A 116 -2.35 21.48 -4.02
CA GLN A 116 -1.46 22.48 -4.63
C GLN A 116 -0.49 21.82 -5.62
N ARG A 117 -0.31 22.47 -6.79
CA ARG A 117 0.53 21.97 -7.90
C ARG A 117 1.84 22.72 -8.10
N SER A 118 2.17 23.62 -7.17
CA SER A 118 3.28 24.55 -7.26
C SER A 118 4.64 23.86 -7.10
N PHE A 119 5.20 23.41 -8.22
CA PHE A 119 6.52 22.81 -8.26
C PHE A 119 7.64 23.79 -7.89
N ARG A 120 8.56 23.35 -7.04
CA ARG A 120 9.85 24.00 -6.77
C ARG A 120 10.95 22.93 -6.84
N PRO A 121 11.88 22.97 -7.81
CA PRO A 121 12.89 21.91 -7.96
C PRO A 121 13.89 21.95 -6.80
N SER A 122 13.99 20.84 -6.06
CA SER A 122 14.76 20.73 -4.80
C SER A 122 16.29 20.80 -4.98
N ARG A 123 16.79 20.63 -6.21
CA ARG A 123 18.18 20.97 -6.62
C ARG A 123 18.09 21.90 -7.85
N PRO A 124 18.69 23.11 -7.84
CA PRO A 124 18.51 24.10 -8.92
C PRO A 124 19.20 23.75 -10.25
N LYS A 125 20.03 22.70 -10.27
CA LYS A 125 20.56 22.06 -11.49
C LYS A 125 20.55 20.55 -11.30
N LEU A 126 19.75 19.85 -12.11
CA LEU A 126 19.80 18.39 -12.24
C LEU A 126 20.74 17.99 -13.40
N PRO A 127 21.21 16.73 -13.45
CA PRO A 127 22.01 16.22 -14.56
C PRO A 127 21.28 16.36 -15.91
N VAL A 128 21.97 16.93 -16.91
CA VAL A 128 21.44 17.02 -18.28
C VAL A 128 21.58 15.64 -18.94
N LEU A 129 20.47 15.09 -19.44
CA LEU A 129 20.47 13.77 -20.07
C LEU A 129 21.35 13.77 -21.36
N PRO A 130 22.26 12.80 -21.52
CA PRO A 130 23.01 12.63 -22.76
C PRO A 130 22.07 12.43 -23.96
N ARG A 131 22.46 12.95 -25.14
CA ARG A 131 21.64 12.84 -26.38
C ARG A 131 21.29 11.40 -26.78
N SER A 132 22.14 10.44 -26.41
CA SER A 132 21.94 9.00 -26.62
C SER A 132 20.89 8.39 -25.70
N VAL A 133 20.78 8.89 -24.45
CA VAL A 133 19.79 8.48 -23.45
C VAL A 133 18.43 9.14 -23.72
N ALA A 134 18.44 10.43 -24.07
CA ALA A 134 17.25 11.22 -24.36
C ALA A 134 16.63 10.96 -25.76
N LEU A 135 17.18 10.01 -26.53
CA LEU A 135 16.79 9.76 -27.92
C LEU A 135 15.33 9.29 -28.01
N GLY A 136 14.51 10.00 -28.81
CA GLY A 136 13.07 9.76 -28.94
C GLY A 136 12.20 10.51 -27.93
N MET A 137 12.76 11.07 -26.86
CA MET A 137 12.00 11.89 -25.90
C MET A 137 11.61 13.25 -26.50
N LYS A 138 10.38 13.70 -26.23
CA LYS A 138 9.94 15.11 -26.41
C LYS A 138 10.25 15.93 -25.16
N THR A 139 10.24 17.27 -25.25
CA THR A 139 10.50 18.21 -24.13
C THR A 139 9.86 17.77 -22.80
N LYS A 140 8.53 17.59 -22.79
CA LYS A 140 7.77 17.05 -21.66
C LYS A 140 8.33 15.74 -21.10
N LYS A 141 8.72 14.78 -21.95
CA LYS A 141 9.21 13.46 -21.51
C LYS A 141 10.62 13.57 -20.92
N VAL A 142 11.47 14.44 -21.49
CA VAL A 142 12.77 14.78 -20.88
C VAL A 142 12.54 15.40 -19.49
N HIS A 143 11.64 16.39 -19.39
CA HIS A 143 11.30 17.05 -18.13
C HIS A 143 10.82 16.08 -17.04
N GLU A 144 9.86 15.20 -17.35
CA GLU A 144 9.38 14.17 -16.43
C GLU A 144 10.51 13.23 -15.99
N VAL A 145 11.28 12.71 -16.93
CA VAL A 145 12.30 11.69 -16.65
C VAL A 145 13.48 12.27 -15.88
N THR A 146 13.95 13.47 -16.21
CA THR A 146 15.03 14.15 -15.48
C THR A 146 14.64 14.44 -14.03
N HIS A 147 13.44 15.00 -13.79
CA HIS A 147 13.01 15.35 -12.44
C HIS A 147 12.63 14.11 -11.62
N PHE A 148 12.00 13.09 -12.21
CA PHE A 148 11.67 11.87 -11.46
C PHE A 148 12.91 11.03 -11.12
N ALA A 149 13.89 10.95 -12.03
CA ALA A 149 15.17 10.32 -11.70
C ALA A 149 15.87 11.05 -10.54
N GLY A 150 15.88 12.39 -10.55
CA GLY A 150 16.40 13.21 -9.45
C GLY A 150 15.55 13.17 -8.15
N TYR A 151 14.29 12.74 -8.21
CA TYR A 151 13.48 12.43 -7.02
C TYR A 151 13.85 11.05 -6.46
N ILE A 152 13.83 10.01 -7.30
CA ILE A 152 14.17 8.62 -6.95
C ILE A 152 15.58 8.53 -6.37
N ASP A 153 16.54 9.25 -6.95
CA ASP A 153 17.93 9.28 -6.49
C ASP A 153 18.03 9.86 -5.07
N ARG A 154 17.42 11.03 -4.80
CA ARG A 154 17.37 11.62 -3.45
C ARG A 154 16.62 10.71 -2.45
N LEU A 155 15.49 10.13 -2.85
CA LEU A 155 14.74 9.23 -1.96
C LEU A 155 15.55 7.95 -1.68
N SER A 156 16.33 7.46 -2.64
CA SER A 156 17.29 6.38 -2.41
C SER A 156 18.48 6.79 -1.52
N GLU A 157 18.98 8.03 -1.63
CA GLU A 157 20.00 8.57 -0.72
C GLU A 157 19.45 8.64 0.72
N ASP A 158 18.21 9.11 0.89
CA ASP A 158 17.52 9.20 2.18
C ASP A 158 17.21 7.82 2.78
N VAL A 159 16.56 6.91 2.05
CA VAL A 159 16.28 5.55 2.55
C VAL A 159 17.59 4.83 2.91
N ALA A 160 18.68 5.04 2.16
CA ALA A 160 19.99 4.52 2.52
C ALA A 160 20.56 5.16 3.80
N ARG A 161 20.43 6.48 3.98
CA ARG A 161 20.90 7.21 5.18
C ARG A 161 20.14 6.83 6.46
N VAL A 162 18.84 6.55 6.33
CA VAL A 162 17.91 6.21 7.42
C VAL A 162 17.93 4.71 7.75
N SER A 163 17.80 3.82 6.75
CA SER A 163 17.83 2.36 6.96
C SER A 163 19.25 1.77 7.06
N GLY A 164 20.26 2.56 6.70
CA GLY A 164 21.66 2.16 6.59
C GLY A 164 22.01 1.42 5.29
N LYS A 165 21.06 1.22 4.36
CA LYS A 165 21.21 0.25 3.26
C LYS A 165 20.56 0.76 1.97
N GLY A 166 21.31 0.70 0.87
CA GLY A 166 20.77 1.00 -0.46
C GLY A 166 19.86 -0.11 -1.00
N PHE A 167 18.98 0.26 -1.93
CA PHE A 167 18.25 -0.67 -2.79
C PHE A 167 19.24 -1.45 -3.67
N THR A 168 18.96 -2.75 -3.89
CA THR A 168 19.66 -3.53 -4.90
C THR A 168 19.06 -3.29 -6.29
N HIS A 169 17.75 -3.04 -6.38
CA HIS A 169 17.03 -2.88 -7.65
C HIS A 169 15.93 -1.82 -7.58
N PHE A 170 15.61 -1.20 -8.73
CA PHE A 170 14.46 -0.32 -8.91
C PHE A 170 13.54 -0.93 -9.97
N VAL A 171 12.27 -1.11 -9.66
CA VAL A 171 11.30 -1.83 -10.51
C VAL A 171 10.41 -0.83 -11.23
N ASP A 172 10.63 -0.62 -12.53
CA ASP A 172 9.87 0.35 -13.35
C ASP A 172 8.58 -0.31 -13.87
N PHE A 173 7.47 -0.10 -13.15
CA PHE A 173 6.18 -0.69 -13.47
C PHE A 173 5.51 0.02 -14.64
N GLY A 174 5.35 -0.69 -15.76
CA GLY A 174 4.81 -0.14 -17.01
C GLY A 174 5.85 0.65 -17.81
N SER A 175 7.12 0.22 -17.73
CA SER A 175 8.30 0.91 -18.30
C SER A 175 8.16 1.33 -19.76
N GLY A 176 7.44 0.56 -20.59
CA GLY A 176 7.12 0.90 -21.97
C GLY A 176 8.36 0.95 -22.86
N GLN A 177 8.78 2.17 -23.24
CA GLN A 177 10.03 2.41 -23.98
C GLN A 177 11.26 2.56 -23.04
N ASN A 178 11.08 2.27 -21.76
CA ASN A 178 12.06 2.26 -20.68
C ASN A 178 12.86 3.56 -20.54
N TYR A 179 12.20 4.72 -20.73
CA TYR A 179 12.86 6.03 -20.66
C TYR A 179 13.35 6.39 -19.24
N LEU A 180 12.61 5.98 -18.21
CA LEU A 180 12.97 6.21 -16.81
C LEU A 180 14.11 5.26 -16.41
N GLY A 181 13.94 3.95 -16.60
CA GLY A 181 14.99 2.97 -16.33
C GLY A 181 16.30 3.23 -17.07
N ARG A 182 16.27 3.51 -18.38
CA ARG A 182 17.48 3.90 -19.15
C ARG A 182 18.19 5.12 -18.58
N THR A 183 17.43 6.07 -18.01
CA THR A 183 18.00 7.24 -17.36
C THR A 183 18.63 6.89 -16.01
N LEU A 184 17.95 6.10 -15.18
CA LEU A 184 18.46 5.67 -13.87
C LEU A 184 19.65 4.69 -13.97
N ALA A 185 19.70 3.85 -15.00
CA ALA A 185 20.84 2.97 -15.28
C ALA A 185 22.05 3.73 -15.87
N SER A 186 21.81 4.88 -16.52
CA SER A 186 22.89 5.72 -17.05
C SER A 186 23.62 6.51 -15.95
N PRO A 187 24.88 6.91 -16.20
CA PRO A 187 25.54 7.93 -15.38
C PRO A 187 24.74 9.25 -15.37
N PRO A 188 24.66 9.96 -14.22
CA PRO A 188 25.40 9.68 -12.97
C PRO A 188 24.72 8.68 -12.03
N TYR A 189 23.47 8.27 -12.31
CA TYR A 189 22.62 7.55 -11.36
C TYR A 189 23.02 6.08 -11.15
N ASN A 190 23.44 5.39 -12.21
CA ASN A 190 24.03 4.03 -12.20
C ASN A 190 23.27 2.97 -11.37
N LYS A 191 21.93 2.98 -11.40
CA LYS A 191 21.07 2.02 -10.69
C LYS A 191 20.85 0.74 -11.49
N HIS A 192 20.53 -0.37 -10.82
CA HIS A 192 20.07 -1.61 -11.47
C HIS A 192 18.55 -1.59 -11.60
N ILE A 193 18.03 -1.79 -12.82
CA ILE A 193 16.62 -1.61 -13.16
C ILE A 193 15.97 -2.91 -13.59
N VAL A 194 14.82 -3.23 -12.99
CA VAL A 194 13.90 -4.26 -13.45
C VAL A 194 12.76 -3.59 -14.20
N ALA A 195 12.81 -3.60 -15.53
CA ALA A 195 11.81 -2.99 -16.39
C ALA A 195 10.65 -3.97 -16.64
N VAL A 196 9.52 -3.76 -15.96
CA VAL A 196 8.34 -4.66 -16.05
C VAL A 196 7.35 -4.13 -17.09
N GLU A 197 7.08 -4.92 -18.12
CA GLU A 197 6.13 -4.58 -19.18
C GLU A 197 5.34 -5.82 -19.66
N SER A 198 4.06 -5.57 -19.95
CA SER A 198 3.03 -6.50 -20.42
C SER A 198 3.06 -6.76 -21.94
N LYS A 199 3.81 -5.97 -22.70
CA LYS A 199 3.85 -5.94 -24.16
C LYS A 199 5.29 -6.06 -24.68
N GLU A 200 5.64 -7.24 -25.14
CA GLU A 200 6.97 -7.54 -25.73
C GLU A 200 7.38 -6.55 -26.83
N ALA A 201 6.44 -6.09 -27.65
CA ALA A 201 6.71 -5.10 -28.71
C ALA A 201 7.20 -3.73 -28.18
N ASN A 202 6.79 -3.33 -26.96
CA ASN A 202 7.32 -2.13 -26.31
C ASN A 202 8.77 -2.38 -25.87
N MET A 203 9.04 -3.53 -25.24
CA MET A 203 10.38 -3.93 -24.80
C MET A 203 11.35 -4.07 -25.97
N ALA A 204 10.95 -4.65 -27.10
CA ALA A 204 11.79 -4.78 -28.28
C ALA A 204 12.28 -3.41 -28.79
N GLY A 205 11.38 -2.42 -28.85
CA GLY A 205 11.74 -1.04 -29.18
C GLY A 205 12.59 -0.35 -28.11
N ALA A 206 12.46 -0.73 -26.83
CA ALA A 206 13.30 -0.24 -25.75
C ALA A 206 14.73 -0.83 -25.82
N LYS A 207 14.87 -2.12 -26.11
CA LYS A 207 16.17 -2.81 -26.27
C LYS A 207 17.00 -2.23 -27.42
N ASP A 208 16.39 -1.88 -28.56
CA ASP A 208 17.10 -1.18 -29.65
C ASP A 208 17.58 0.24 -29.23
N LEU A 209 16.84 0.94 -28.35
CA LEU A 209 17.27 2.24 -27.78
C LEU A 209 18.39 2.07 -26.74
N ASP A 210 18.41 0.99 -25.97
CA ASP A 210 19.47 0.71 -24.97
C ASP A 210 20.82 0.47 -25.65
N ILE A 211 20.82 -0.18 -26.82
CA ILE A 211 22.00 -0.33 -27.68
C ILE A 211 22.49 1.04 -28.16
N LEU A 212 21.58 1.97 -28.51
CA LEU A 212 21.94 3.33 -28.90
C LEU A 212 22.42 4.20 -27.73
N SER A 213 22.04 3.90 -26.49
CA SER A 213 22.56 4.57 -25.29
C SER A 213 23.88 4.00 -24.78
N GLY A 214 24.28 2.80 -25.22
CA GLY A 214 25.47 2.10 -24.75
C GLY A 214 25.27 1.29 -23.47
N LEU A 215 24.02 0.99 -23.10
CA LEU A 215 23.66 0.15 -21.94
C LEU A 215 23.47 -1.33 -22.33
N ALA A 216 23.50 -1.65 -23.62
CA ALA A 216 23.50 -3.00 -24.16
C ALA A 216 24.42 -3.08 -25.37
N GLU A 217 25.06 -4.24 -25.59
CA GLU A 217 25.65 -4.58 -26.87
C GLU A 217 24.64 -5.31 -27.76
N ARG A 218 24.85 -5.30 -29.09
CA ARG A 218 24.13 -6.21 -29.99
C ARG A 218 24.91 -7.51 -30.10
N GLU A 219 24.20 -8.63 -30.01
CA GLU A 219 24.72 -10.00 -30.09
C GLU A 219 25.83 -10.16 -31.17
N LYS A 220 27.04 -10.53 -30.73
CA LYS A 220 28.24 -10.64 -31.57
C LYS A 220 28.28 -11.98 -32.31
N ARG A 221 27.85 -11.98 -33.58
CA ARG A 221 27.82 -13.21 -34.42
C ARG A 221 29.17 -13.91 -34.53
N VAL A 222 29.23 -15.12 -33.98
CA VAL A 222 30.28 -16.10 -34.30
C VAL A 222 29.79 -16.94 -35.48
N ARG A 223 30.32 -16.68 -36.68
CA ARG A 223 29.95 -17.40 -37.90
C ARG A 223 31.15 -17.75 -38.77
N ASN A 224 31.06 -18.87 -39.49
CA ASN A 224 32.07 -19.26 -40.47
C ASN A 224 32.08 -18.30 -41.68
N LYS A 225 32.92 -17.27 -41.62
CA LYS A 225 33.02 -16.22 -42.66
C LYS A 225 33.21 -16.78 -44.07
N LYS A 226 33.94 -17.88 -44.25
CA LYS A 226 34.18 -18.47 -45.59
C LYS A 226 32.90 -19.06 -46.19
N LEU A 227 32.11 -19.76 -45.37
CA LEU A 227 30.84 -20.33 -45.81
C LEU A 227 29.77 -19.23 -46.01
N TYR A 228 29.71 -18.25 -45.09
CA TYR A 228 28.80 -17.10 -45.23
C TYR A 228 29.05 -16.29 -46.51
N HIS A 229 30.31 -15.99 -46.86
CA HIS A 229 30.60 -15.29 -48.11
C HIS A 229 30.20 -16.11 -49.35
N ARG A 230 30.41 -17.44 -49.35
CA ARG A 230 29.95 -18.31 -50.44
C ARG A 230 28.42 -18.29 -50.61
N VAL A 231 27.66 -18.22 -49.52
CA VAL A 231 26.18 -18.07 -49.58
C VAL A 231 25.79 -16.69 -50.12
N LEU A 232 26.46 -15.61 -49.70
CA LEU A 232 26.21 -14.26 -50.25
C LEU A 232 26.58 -14.15 -51.74
N GLU A 233 27.61 -14.85 -52.20
CA GLU A 233 28.02 -14.91 -53.62
C GLU A 233 27.00 -15.66 -54.50
N ALA A 234 26.13 -16.48 -53.89
CA ALA A 234 25.03 -17.20 -54.56
C ALA A 234 23.67 -16.49 -54.51
N VAL A 235 23.56 -15.32 -53.85
CA VAL A 235 22.30 -14.58 -53.65
C VAL A 235 22.43 -13.15 -54.16
N ASP A 236 21.37 -12.62 -54.78
CA ASP A 236 21.33 -11.23 -55.25
C ASP A 236 21.51 -10.22 -54.09
N PRO A 237 22.29 -9.13 -54.26
CA PRO A 237 22.53 -8.14 -53.21
C PRO A 237 21.26 -7.52 -52.59
N SER A 238 20.13 -7.46 -53.30
CA SER A 238 18.85 -7.00 -52.74
C SER A 238 18.27 -7.98 -51.70
N GLN A 239 18.62 -9.26 -51.79
CA GLN A 239 18.15 -10.35 -50.94
C GLN A 239 19.14 -10.70 -49.81
N HIS A 240 20.27 -9.98 -49.66
CA HIS A 240 21.26 -10.21 -48.59
C HIS A 240 20.74 -9.96 -47.16
N ASN A 241 19.49 -9.52 -47.00
CA ASN A 241 18.79 -9.40 -45.70
C ASN A 241 17.57 -10.34 -45.58
N ASP A 242 17.31 -11.20 -46.56
CA ASP A 242 16.23 -12.20 -46.56
C ASP A 242 16.80 -13.56 -46.10
N GLU A 243 16.45 -13.96 -44.88
CA GLU A 243 16.92 -15.19 -44.26
C GLU A 243 16.52 -16.45 -45.08
N GLU A 244 15.32 -16.45 -45.68
CA GLU A 244 14.79 -17.59 -46.44
C GLU A 244 15.35 -17.64 -47.86
N ALA A 245 15.81 -16.52 -48.42
CA ALA A 245 16.68 -16.52 -49.61
C ALA A 245 18.05 -17.14 -49.29
N LEU A 246 18.69 -16.71 -48.19
CA LEU A 246 20.01 -17.20 -47.80
C LEU A 246 20.01 -18.68 -47.42
N LYS A 247 18.98 -19.17 -46.69
CA LYS A 247 18.83 -20.60 -46.35
C LYS A 247 18.69 -21.48 -47.60
N ARG A 248 17.92 -21.05 -48.60
CA ARG A 248 17.77 -21.78 -49.87
C ARG A 248 19.08 -21.88 -50.62
N ALA A 249 19.78 -20.76 -50.82
CA ALA A 249 21.08 -20.76 -51.48
C ALA A 249 22.13 -21.61 -50.74
N ALA A 250 22.10 -21.65 -49.40
CA ALA A 250 22.98 -22.53 -48.63
C ALA A 250 22.69 -24.03 -48.89
N LYS A 251 21.42 -24.44 -48.96
CA LYS A 251 21.03 -25.82 -49.33
C LYS A 251 21.34 -26.14 -50.80
N GLU A 252 21.15 -25.19 -51.71
CA GLU A 252 21.50 -25.32 -53.13
C GLU A 252 23.02 -25.46 -53.36
N LEU A 253 23.83 -24.87 -52.48
CA LEU A 253 25.29 -25.07 -52.42
C LEU A 253 25.71 -26.43 -51.82
N GLY A 254 24.76 -27.29 -51.46
CA GLY A 254 25.01 -28.64 -50.93
C GLY A 254 25.46 -28.68 -49.47
N MET A 255 25.26 -27.60 -48.71
CA MET A 255 25.62 -27.55 -47.29
C MET A 255 24.68 -28.40 -46.44
N THR A 256 25.22 -29.06 -45.40
CA THR A 256 24.38 -29.79 -44.43
C THR A 256 23.63 -28.83 -43.50
N ASP A 257 22.58 -29.30 -42.82
CA ASP A 257 21.84 -28.46 -41.86
C ASP A 257 22.72 -28.05 -40.66
N GLU A 258 23.70 -28.86 -40.27
CA GLU A 258 24.73 -28.50 -39.29
C GLU A 258 25.66 -27.40 -39.82
N GLU A 259 26.13 -27.50 -41.07
CA GLU A 259 26.94 -26.45 -41.68
C GLU A 259 26.18 -25.13 -41.75
N ILE A 260 24.90 -25.16 -42.15
CA ILE A 260 24.00 -24.00 -42.21
C ILE A 260 23.84 -23.35 -40.83
N ALA A 261 23.74 -24.14 -39.75
CA ALA A 261 23.72 -23.61 -38.39
C ALA A 261 25.00 -22.82 -38.04
N THR A 262 26.19 -23.24 -38.51
CA THR A 262 27.46 -22.52 -38.26
C THR A 262 27.63 -21.18 -39.02
N ILE A 263 26.68 -20.84 -39.89
CA ILE A 263 26.73 -19.65 -40.74
C ILE A 263 25.98 -18.46 -40.12
N ASP A 264 25.06 -18.71 -39.18
CA ASP A 264 24.18 -17.72 -38.54
C ASP A 264 23.54 -16.73 -39.53
N LEU A 265 22.52 -17.25 -40.24
CA LEU A 265 21.82 -16.57 -41.34
C LEU A 265 20.70 -15.61 -40.92
N ARG A 266 20.33 -15.55 -39.63
CA ARG A 266 19.32 -14.64 -39.05
C ARG A 266 19.43 -13.21 -39.61
N SER A 267 18.37 -12.42 -39.66
CA SER A 267 18.46 -10.99 -39.97
C SER A 267 19.11 -10.20 -38.82
N ARG A 268 19.51 -8.93 -39.08
CA ARG A 268 20.05 -8.05 -38.04
C ARG A 268 19.01 -7.70 -36.94
N LYS A 269 17.72 -7.96 -37.18
CA LYS A 269 16.62 -7.70 -36.24
C LYS A 269 16.40 -8.83 -35.23
N GLU A 270 16.71 -10.10 -35.56
CA GLU A 270 16.64 -11.20 -34.57
C GLU A 270 17.86 -11.27 -33.64
N LEU A 271 18.93 -10.50 -33.91
CA LEU A 271 20.06 -10.39 -32.99
C LEU A 271 19.62 -9.72 -31.70
N GLN A 272 19.83 -10.41 -30.58
CA GLN A 272 19.38 -9.95 -29.28
C GLN A 272 20.26 -8.80 -28.74
N ALA A 273 19.70 -8.06 -27.78
CA ALA A 273 20.46 -7.12 -26.95
C ALA A 273 21.08 -7.90 -25.79
N THR A 274 22.40 -7.86 -25.68
CA THR A 274 23.18 -8.50 -24.61
C THR A 274 23.53 -7.46 -23.57
N TYR A 275 23.20 -7.73 -22.32
CA TYR A 275 23.47 -6.86 -21.18
C TYR A 275 24.64 -7.42 -20.38
N THR A 276 25.67 -6.63 -20.17
CA THR A 276 26.85 -6.99 -19.37
C THR A 276 26.81 -6.21 -18.06
N VAL A 277 26.61 -6.92 -16.94
CA VAL A 277 26.69 -6.32 -15.61
C VAL A 277 28.17 -6.01 -15.31
N GLU A 278 28.48 -4.75 -15.10
CA GLU A 278 29.80 -4.26 -14.70
C GLU A 278 29.70 -3.55 -13.35
N GLU A 279 30.66 -3.79 -12.46
CA GLU A 279 30.67 -3.20 -11.13
C GLU A 279 30.74 -1.67 -11.19
N GLY A 280 29.84 -0.99 -10.48
CA GLY A 280 29.72 0.48 -10.47
C GLY A 280 29.00 1.10 -11.68
N LYS A 281 28.51 0.30 -12.63
CA LYS A 281 27.60 0.76 -13.70
C LYS A 281 26.17 0.29 -13.43
N GLY A 282 25.19 1.10 -13.85
CA GLY A 282 23.80 0.66 -13.85
C GLY A 282 23.51 -0.39 -14.92
N SER A 283 22.47 -1.19 -14.71
CA SER A 283 22.04 -2.26 -15.61
C SER A 283 20.53 -2.23 -15.83
N ILE A 284 20.07 -2.94 -16.87
CA ILE A 284 18.64 -3.10 -17.18
C ILE A 284 18.37 -4.58 -17.41
N GLU A 285 17.40 -5.12 -16.69
CA GLU A 285 16.75 -6.39 -16.98
C GLU A 285 15.30 -6.14 -17.42
N TYR A 286 14.79 -6.97 -18.34
CA TYR A 286 13.43 -6.84 -18.90
C TYR A 286 12.60 -8.06 -18.53
N VAL A 287 11.52 -7.83 -17.79
CA VAL A 287 10.63 -8.89 -17.30
C VAL A 287 9.28 -8.80 -18.02
N VAL A 288 8.84 -9.90 -18.63
CA VAL A 288 7.48 -10.00 -19.17
C VAL A 288 6.53 -10.14 -17.99
N GLY A 289 5.73 -9.12 -17.73
CA GLY A 289 4.89 -9.09 -16.55
C GLY A 289 3.65 -8.23 -16.69
N ARG A 290 2.54 -8.75 -16.18
CA ARG A 290 1.41 -7.92 -15.77
C ARG A 290 1.38 -7.90 -14.26
N LEU A 291 1.38 -6.70 -13.66
CA LEU A 291 0.86 -6.57 -12.30
C LEU A 291 -0.66 -6.73 -12.38
N GLU A 292 -1.12 -7.97 -12.28
CA GLU A 292 -2.47 -8.29 -11.86
C GLU A 292 -2.37 -8.61 -10.36
N HIS A 293 -3.24 -8.00 -9.54
CA HIS A 293 -3.28 -8.17 -8.08
C HIS A 293 -2.06 -7.71 -7.25
N ALA A 294 -1.04 -7.10 -7.87
CA ALA A 294 0.16 -6.53 -7.21
C ALA A 294 1.14 -7.53 -6.58
N ASP A 295 0.96 -8.83 -6.86
CA ASP A 295 1.97 -9.86 -6.63
C ASP A 295 3.17 -9.66 -7.58
N LEU A 296 4.39 -9.88 -7.07
CA LEU A 296 5.64 -9.86 -7.83
C LEU A 296 6.29 -11.24 -7.92
N THR A 297 5.68 -12.32 -7.42
CA THR A 297 6.24 -13.68 -7.46
C THR A 297 6.64 -14.10 -8.87
N GLY A 298 5.81 -13.83 -9.87
CA GLY A 298 6.13 -14.07 -11.29
C GLY A 298 7.23 -13.17 -11.88
N VAL A 299 7.52 -12.02 -11.27
CA VAL A 299 8.66 -11.15 -11.61
C VAL A 299 9.93 -11.68 -10.95
N LEU A 300 9.88 -11.97 -9.65
CA LEU A 300 10.98 -12.51 -8.85
C LEU A 300 11.46 -13.87 -9.36
N ALA A 301 10.56 -14.71 -9.88
CA ALA A 301 10.89 -15.98 -10.52
C ALA A 301 11.68 -15.80 -11.82
N GLN A 302 11.36 -14.80 -12.64
CA GLN A 302 12.11 -14.50 -13.87
C GLN A 302 13.52 -13.99 -13.55
N LEU A 303 13.65 -13.03 -12.61
CA LEU A 303 14.95 -12.53 -12.13
C LEU A 303 15.86 -13.69 -11.64
N ARG A 304 15.32 -14.55 -10.77
CA ARG A 304 16.02 -15.73 -10.23
C ARG A 304 16.38 -16.80 -11.28
N SER A 305 15.84 -16.71 -12.50
CA SER A 305 16.15 -17.64 -13.60
C SER A 305 17.24 -17.14 -14.55
N HIS A 306 17.64 -15.86 -14.46
CA HIS A 306 18.66 -15.25 -15.31
C HIS A 306 20.06 -15.18 -14.68
N GLU A 307 20.19 -15.44 -13.38
CA GLU A 307 21.46 -15.38 -12.65
C GLU A 307 21.86 -16.76 -12.08
N ASP A 308 23.14 -17.13 -12.21
CA ASP A 308 23.70 -18.38 -11.69
C ASP A 308 23.72 -18.43 -10.15
N GLY A 309 22.58 -18.77 -9.54
CA GLY A 309 22.43 -19.36 -8.21
C GLY A 309 22.78 -18.52 -6.97
N VAL A 310 23.39 -17.33 -7.09
CA VAL A 310 24.03 -16.63 -5.96
C VAL A 310 23.20 -15.49 -5.34
N LEU A 311 22.39 -14.75 -6.10
CA LEU A 311 21.74 -13.51 -5.59
C LEU A 311 20.41 -13.70 -4.82
N GLY A 312 19.87 -14.93 -4.76
CA GLY A 312 18.43 -15.16 -4.49
C GLY A 312 17.83 -14.79 -3.12
N LYS A 313 18.58 -14.23 -2.14
CA LYS A 313 18.16 -14.14 -0.73
C LYS A 313 18.05 -12.74 -0.08
N ASP A 314 18.47 -11.65 -0.71
CA ASP A 314 18.41 -10.30 -0.10
C ASP A 314 18.08 -9.18 -1.12
N LEU A 315 16.87 -9.25 -1.68
CA LEU A 315 16.36 -8.25 -2.62
C LEU A 315 15.70 -7.09 -1.88
N ARG A 316 16.37 -5.93 -1.86
CA ARG A 316 15.80 -4.64 -1.44
C ARG A 316 15.42 -3.85 -2.67
N MET A 317 14.14 -3.79 -2.98
CA MET A 317 13.61 -3.21 -4.20
C MET A 317 12.84 -1.91 -3.92
N MET A 318 12.93 -0.95 -4.83
CA MET A 318 12.07 0.23 -4.86
C MET A 318 11.12 0.13 -6.05
N ALA A 319 9.81 0.15 -5.83
CA ALA A 319 8.84 0.21 -6.92
C ALA A 319 8.75 1.64 -7.45
N VAL A 320 8.97 1.85 -8.74
CA VAL A 320 8.89 3.17 -9.38
C VAL A 320 7.96 3.13 -10.59
N SER A 321 7.23 4.20 -10.86
CA SER A 321 6.39 4.28 -12.06
C SER A 321 6.05 5.73 -12.41
N ILE A 322 6.22 6.10 -13.69
CA ILE A 322 5.65 7.31 -14.28
C ILE A 322 4.54 6.94 -15.27
N HIS A 323 3.45 7.69 -15.25
CA HIS A 323 2.25 7.42 -16.05
C HIS A 323 1.52 6.12 -15.69
N SER A 324 1.45 5.81 -14.39
CA SER A 324 0.73 4.64 -13.89
C SER A 324 -0.76 4.75 -14.25
N CYS A 325 -1.19 3.99 -15.25
CA CYS A 325 -2.52 4.10 -15.85
C CYS A 325 -3.54 3.22 -15.11
N GLY A 326 -4.68 3.81 -14.70
CA GLY A 326 -5.70 3.09 -13.94
C GLY A 326 -5.12 2.37 -12.73
N ASN A 327 -5.55 1.12 -12.54
CA ASN A 327 -5.16 0.29 -11.40
C ASN A 327 -3.65 0.01 -11.30
N LEU A 328 -2.84 0.27 -12.33
CA LEU A 328 -1.38 0.16 -12.19
C LEU A 328 -0.84 1.07 -11.08
N SER A 329 -1.50 2.22 -10.84
CA SER A 329 -1.22 3.07 -9.67
C SER A 329 -1.57 2.39 -8.33
N HIS A 330 -2.65 1.62 -8.28
CA HIS A 330 -3.07 0.88 -7.08
C HIS A 330 -2.17 -0.32 -6.83
N TYR A 331 -1.78 -1.03 -7.89
CA TYR A 331 -0.91 -2.18 -7.80
C TYR A 331 0.52 -1.77 -7.42
N GLY A 332 1.04 -0.67 -7.98
CA GLY A 332 2.34 -0.12 -7.60
C GLY A 332 2.42 0.30 -6.13
N ILE A 333 1.30 0.71 -5.52
CA ILE A 333 1.20 1.01 -4.08
C ILE A 333 1.01 -0.26 -3.25
N ARG A 334 0.04 -1.12 -3.60
CA ARG A 334 -0.21 -2.40 -2.93
C ARG A 334 1.00 -3.34 -2.95
N SER A 335 1.89 -3.20 -3.94
CA SER A 335 3.10 -4.02 -4.00
C SER A 335 4.03 -3.85 -2.78
N MET A 336 3.99 -2.72 -2.08
CA MET A 336 4.72 -2.52 -0.81
C MET A 336 4.12 -3.33 0.35
N ILE A 337 2.80 -3.48 0.36
CA ILE A 337 2.06 -4.24 1.38
C ILE A 337 2.20 -5.75 1.14
N LEU A 338 2.16 -6.18 -0.13
CA LEU A 338 2.11 -7.60 -0.50
C LEU A 338 3.49 -8.25 -0.73
N ASN A 339 4.56 -7.49 -0.93
CA ASN A 339 5.87 -8.06 -1.29
C ASN A 339 6.98 -7.54 -0.35
N PRO A 340 7.45 -8.34 0.63
CA PRO A 340 8.48 -7.93 1.59
C PRO A 340 9.83 -7.48 0.99
N CYS A 341 10.06 -7.69 -0.31
CA CYS A 341 11.21 -7.14 -1.03
C CYS A 341 11.04 -5.66 -1.41
N ILE A 342 9.82 -5.13 -1.54
CA ILE A 342 9.55 -3.72 -1.86
C ILE A 342 9.66 -2.89 -0.58
N HIS A 343 10.78 -2.19 -0.42
CA HIS A 343 11.09 -1.40 0.78
C HIS A 343 10.70 0.08 0.65
N ALA A 344 10.32 0.53 -0.55
CA ALA A 344 9.80 1.87 -0.84
C ALA A 344 9.02 1.90 -2.17
N VAL A 345 8.20 2.93 -2.38
CA VAL A 345 7.46 3.16 -3.62
C VAL A 345 7.60 4.60 -4.12
N ALA A 346 7.51 4.84 -5.42
CA ALA A 346 7.34 6.17 -6.00
C ALA A 346 6.48 6.08 -7.27
N ILE A 347 5.18 6.38 -7.15
CA ILE A 347 4.16 6.06 -8.15
C ILE A 347 3.41 7.31 -8.60
N VAL A 348 3.59 7.74 -9.86
CA VAL A 348 2.88 8.90 -10.44
C VAL A 348 1.80 8.44 -11.42
N GLY A 349 0.55 8.37 -10.93
CA GLY A 349 -0.62 8.02 -11.75
C GLY A 349 -1.05 9.15 -12.71
N CYS A 350 -1.59 8.80 -13.89
CA CYS A 350 -1.97 9.81 -14.89
C CYS A 350 -3.31 9.58 -15.65
N CYS A 351 -3.89 8.38 -15.63
CA CYS A 351 -5.09 8.03 -16.40
C CYS A 351 -6.16 7.39 -15.49
N TYR A 352 -6.92 8.23 -14.78
CA TYR A 352 -7.94 7.78 -13.81
C TYR A 352 -9.19 7.19 -14.47
N ASN A 353 -9.47 7.53 -15.73
CA ASN A 353 -10.52 6.90 -16.54
C ASN A 353 -10.35 5.37 -16.68
N LEU A 354 -9.13 4.84 -16.52
CA LEU A 354 -8.85 3.41 -16.58
C LEU A 354 -8.97 2.69 -15.23
N LEU A 355 -9.21 3.41 -14.12
CA LEU A 355 -9.51 2.79 -12.81
C LEU A 355 -10.76 1.91 -12.87
N THR A 356 -10.84 0.94 -11.97
CA THR A 356 -12.08 0.26 -11.55
C THR A 356 -12.63 0.87 -10.25
N GLU A 357 -13.83 0.48 -9.86
CA GLU A 357 -14.51 0.96 -8.65
C GLU A 357 -14.74 -0.23 -7.69
N LYS A 358 -14.31 -0.09 -6.42
CA LYS A 358 -14.49 -1.05 -5.31
C LYS A 358 -15.96 -1.12 -4.90
N LEU A 359 -16.55 0.05 -4.72
CA LEU A 359 -17.95 0.21 -4.35
C LEU A 359 -18.85 0.18 -5.60
N GLY A 360 -20.05 -0.40 -5.50
CA GLY A 360 -20.98 -0.43 -6.63
C GLY A 360 -22.45 -0.68 -6.21
N PRO A 361 -23.44 -0.12 -6.94
CA PRO A 361 -23.31 0.68 -8.16
C PRO A 361 -22.77 2.10 -7.87
N PRO A 362 -22.38 2.87 -8.91
CA PRO A 362 -21.95 4.27 -8.75
C PRO A 362 -23.07 5.18 -8.18
N THR A 363 -22.89 5.70 -6.97
CA THR A 363 -23.91 6.47 -6.22
C THR A 363 -23.92 7.96 -6.55
N PHE A 364 -24.09 8.26 -7.84
CA PHE A 364 -24.70 9.52 -8.22
C PHE A 364 -26.22 9.36 -8.23
N LYS A 365 -26.76 9.34 -7.00
CA LYS A 365 -28.15 9.68 -6.68
C LYS A 365 -28.28 11.10 -6.06
N PRO A 366 -27.77 12.20 -6.67
CA PRO A 366 -28.30 13.52 -6.37
C PRO A 366 -29.75 13.60 -6.89
N PRO A 367 -30.50 14.69 -6.64
CA PRO A 367 -31.82 14.91 -7.25
C PRO A 367 -31.84 14.81 -8.80
N PHE A 368 -30.67 14.96 -9.42
CA PHE A 368 -30.42 14.94 -10.86
C PHE A 368 -29.93 13.57 -11.37
N ALA A 369 -30.20 12.49 -10.63
CA ALA A 369 -29.80 11.13 -10.96
C ALA A 369 -30.33 10.69 -12.34
N ARG A 370 -29.44 10.17 -13.20
CA ARG A 370 -29.78 9.70 -14.55
C ARG A 370 -29.78 8.17 -14.60
N PRO A 371 -30.93 7.47 -14.66
CA PRO A 371 -31.01 6.01 -14.66
C PRO A 371 -30.38 5.30 -15.87
N SER A 372 -29.98 6.02 -16.92
CA SER A 372 -29.14 5.45 -17.98
C SER A 372 -27.72 5.15 -17.48
N LEU A 373 -27.51 3.97 -16.88
CA LEU A 373 -26.20 3.41 -16.47
C LEU A 373 -25.25 3.07 -17.66
N ARG A 374 -25.30 3.87 -18.74
CA ARG A 374 -24.41 3.81 -19.90
C ARG A 374 -24.12 5.22 -20.44
N PRO A 375 -23.17 5.96 -19.85
CA PRO A 375 -22.42 6.97 -20.60
C PRO A 375 -21.87 6.38 -21.90
N ILE A 376 -21.67 7.20 -22.93
CA ILE A 376 -21.34 6.70 -24.30
C ILE A 376 -19.94 6.06 -24.38
N ASN A 377 -19.07 6.41 -23.43
CA ASN A 377 -17.76 5.82 -23.23
C ASN A 377 -17.74 4.86 -22.01
N ALA A 378 -18.89 4.35 -21.56
CA ALA A 378 -18.98 3.46 -20.42
C ALA A 378 -18.15 2.18 -20.63
N ARG A 379 -17.45 1.74 -19.58
CA ARG A 379 -17.18 0.32 -19.39
C ARG A 379 -18.53 -0.43 -19.47
N VAL A 380 -18.54 -1.61 -20.09
CA VAL A 380 -19.73 -2.50 -20.13
C VAL A 380 -20.32 -2.61 -18.71
N VAL A 381 -21.65 -2.68 -18.56
CA VAL A 381 -22.31 -2.69 -17.23
C VAL A 381 -21.67 -3.70 -16.27
N ARG A 382 -21.37 -4.92 -16.76
CA ARG A 382 -20.56 -5.97 -16.10
C ARG A 382 -19.26 -5.48 -15.45
N GLU A 383 -18.53 -4.59 -16.10
CA GLU A 383 -17.24 -4.04 -15.65
C GLU A 383 -17.40 -2.79 -14.77
N SER A 384 -18.62 -2.26 -14.62
CA SER A 384 -18.99 -1.17 -13.68
C SER A 384 -19.66 -1.72 -12.42
N GLU A 385 -20.36 -2.85 -12.54
CA GLU A 385 -20.91 -3.64 -11.42
C GLU A 385 -19.89 -4.63 -10.83
N ARG A 386 -18.66 -4.65 -11.38
CA ARG A 386 -17.58 -5.59 -11.03
C ARG A 386 -17.16 -5.55 -9.56
N ARG A 387 -17.40 -4.43 -8.85
CA ARG A 387 -17.03 -4.22 -7.43
C ARG A 387 -15.61 -4.70 -7.13
N ASP A 388 -14.66 -4.19 -7.89
CA ASP A 388 -13.28 -4.68 -7.91
C ASP A 388 -12.60 -4.34 -6.57
N PRO A 389 -12.24 -5.32 -5.71
CA PRO A 389 -11.69 -5.04 -4.38
C PRO A 389 -10.37 -4.25 -4.40
N GLN A 390 -9.73 -4.13 -5.56
CA GLN A 390 -8.49 -3.40 -5.79
C GLN A 390 -8.69 -2.10 -6.59
N GLY A 391 -9.94 -1.74 -6.89
CA GLY A 391 -10.34 -0.47 -7.51
C GLY A 391 -10.32 0.71 -6.53
N PHE A 392 -10.99 1.80 -6.91
CA PHE A 392 -11.16 3.00 -6.07
C PHE A 392 -12.49 2.94 -5.28
N PRO A 393 -12.55 3.37 -4.00
CA PRO A 393 -11.43 3.80 -3.18
C PRO A 393 -10.53 2.64 -2.76
N MET A 394 -9.24 2.94 -2.55
CA MET A 394 -8.30 2.02 -1.92
C MET A 394 -8.47 2.02 -0.41
N SER A 395 -8.54 3.22 0.18
CA SER A 395 -8.60 3.44 1.63
C SER A 395 -9.95 3.10 2.23
N GLU A 396 -9.95 2.63 3.47
CA GLU A 396 -11.20 2.33 4.18
C GLU A 396 -11.91 3.62 4.63
N ARG A 397 -11.17 4.71 4.90
CA ARG A 397 -11.73 6.04 5.18
C ARG A 397 -12.62 6.57 4.06
N LEU A 398 -12.23 6.40 2.78
CA LEU A 398 -13.11 6.76 1.67
C LEU A 398 -14.13 5.66 1.34
N SER A 399 -13.83 4.39 1.62
CA SER A 399 -14.74 3.28 1.34
C SER A 399 -16.00 3.29 2.21
N THR A 400 -15.93 3.87 3.41
CA THR A 400 -17.01 3.88 4.42
C THR A 400 -17.61 5.27 4.70
N TYR A 401 -17.10 6.34 4.09
CA TYR A 401 -17.55 7.71 4.36
C TYR A 401 -19.07 7.88 4.15
N ASN A 402 -19.78 8.37 5.17
CA ASN A 402 -21.24 8.49 5.22
C ASN A 402 -21.99 7.17 4.92
N GLU A 403 -21.46 6.03 5.38
CA GLU A 403 -21.95 4.64 5.20
C GLU A 403 -21.96 4.15 3.75
N GLU A 404 -22.26 5.01 2.77
CA GLU A 404 -22.19 4.65 1.36
C GLU A 404 -20.75 4.56 0.84
N GLY A 405 -19.84 5.44 1.26
CA GLY A 405 -18.49 5.60 0.70
C GLY A 405 -18.42 6.49 -0.56
N ILE A 406 -17.25 7.09 -0.80
CA ILE A 406 -17.01 7.99 -1.95
C ILE A 406 -16.90 7.18 -3.24
N ARG A 407 -17.66 7.57 -4.28
CA ARG A 407 -17.63 6.95 -5.61
C ARG A 407 -17.39 7.98 -6.70
N LEU A 408 -16.67 7.58 -7.76
CA LEU A 408 -16.25 8.45 -8.84
C LEU A 408 -16.55 7.78 -10.19
N ASN A 409 -17.60 8.25 -10.88
CA ASN A 409 -18.02 7.66 -12.13
C ASN A 409 -17.03 7.95 -13.28
N ILE A 410 -17.21 7.31 -14.43
CA ILE A 410 -16.30 7.46 -15.58
C ILE A 410 -16.19 8.92 -16.10
N THR A 411 -17.22 9.75 -15.94
CA THR A 411 -17.15 11.18 -16.27
C THR A 411 -16.24 11.91 -15.28
N ALA A 412 -16.43 11.72 -13.97
CA ALA A 412 -15.57 12.26 -12.92
C ALA A 412 -14.09 11.95 -13.21
N ARG A 413 -13.81 10.67 -13.46
CA ARG A 413 -12.47 10.12 -13.66
C ARG A 413 -11.86 10.48 -15.02
N MET A 414 -12.67 10.79 -16.04
CA MET A 414 -12.21 11.36 -17.32
C MET A 414 -11.92 12.86 -17.20
N MET A 415 -12.70 13.60 -16.42
CA MET A 415 -12.48 15.03 -16.20
C MET A 415 -11.29 15.29 -15.27
N ALA A 416 -11.03 14.42 -14.31
CA ALA A 416 -9.80 14.41 -13.50
C ALA A 416 -8.52 14.14 -14.32
N CYS A 417 -8.66 13.69 -15.58
CA CYS A 417 -7.55 13.59 -16.53
C CYS A 417 -7.37 14.86 -17.39
N GLN A 418 -8.10 15.95 -17.15
CA GLN A 418 -7.88 17.24 -17.82
C GLN A 418 -6.72 18.00 -17.16
N ALA A 419 -6.37 19.16 -17.73
CA ALA A 419 -5.38 20.09 -17.17
C ALA A 419 -5.71 21.53 -17.62
N PRO A 420 -6.88 22.08 -17.21
CA PRO A 420 -7.37 23.36 -17.72
C PRO A 420 -6.41 24.55 -17.53
N GLY A 421 -5.57 24.52 -16.49
CA GLY A 421 -4.52 25.53 -16.30
C GLY A 421 -3.51 25.65 -17.45
N ASN A 422 -3.36 24.60 -18.27
CA ASN A 422 -2.48 24.57 -19.45
C ASN A 422 -3.24 24.74 -20.78
N TRP A 423 -4.56 24.94 -20.76
CA TRP A 423 -5.32 25.13 -21.99
C TRP A 423 -4.98 26.48 -22.65
N THR A 424 -4.76 26.43 -23.96
CA THR A 424 -4.58 27.59 -24.84
C THR A 424 -5.88 27.93 -25.57
N ASP A 425 -6.02 29.14 -26.12
CA ASP A 425 -7.23 29.57 -26.81
C ASP A 425 -7.51 28.71 -28.07
N GLU A 426 -6.49 28.51 -28.91
CA GLU A 426 -6.58 27.69 -30.12
C GLU A 426 -7.00 26.23 -29.83
N GLU A 427 -6.42 25.61 -28.81
CA GLU A 427 -6.78 24.25 -28.41
C GLU A 427 -8.17 24.19 -27.76
N SER A 428 -8.55 25.23 -27.02
CA SER A 428 -9.87 25.35 -26.37
C SER A 428 -10.98 25.50 -27.40
N ASP A 429 -10.87 26.42 -28.37
CA ASP A 429 -11.88 26.52 -29.43
C ASP A 429 -11.92 25.24 -30.26
N ALA A 430 -10.76 24.72 -30.69
CA ALA A 430 -10.72 23.48 -31.45
C ALA A 430 -11.30 22.29 -30.65
N PHE A 431 -11.22 22.30 -29.33
CA PHE A 431 -11.90 21.36 -28.45
C PHE A 431 -13.41 21.62 -28.42
N PHE A 432 -13.87 22.82 -28.03
CA PHE A 432 -15.29 23.15 -27.89
C PHE A 432 -16.05 23.03 -29.21
N THR A 433 -15.45 23.40 -30.35
CA THR A 433 -16.01 23.24 -31.70
C THR A 433 -16.26 21.77 -32.05
N ARG A 434 -15.33 20.85 -31.74
CA ARG A 434 -15.53 19.40 -31.94
C ARG A 434 -16.67 18.85 -31.07
N HIS A 435 -16.80 19.38 -29.86
CA HIS A 435 -17.81 18.98 -28.89
C HIS A 435 -19.19 19.52 -29.31
N PHE A 436 -19.28 20.79 -29.71
CA PHE A 436 -20.45 21.40 -30.35
C PHE A 436 -20.93 20.60 -31.56
N TYR A 437 -20.05 20.30 -32.53
CA TYR A 437 -20.40 19.49 -33.70
C TYR A 437 -20.96 18.10 -33.31
N ARG A 438 -20.41 17.45 -32.27
CA ARG A 438 -20.91 16.15 -31.80
C ARG A 438 -22.32 16.28 -31.19
N ALA A 439 -22.59 17.33 -30.43
CA ALA A 439 -23.90 17.58 -29.83
C ALA A 439 -24.97 17.94 -30.88
N VAL A 440 -24.67 18.81 -31.85
CA VAL A 440 -25.61 19.15 -32.93
C VAL A 440 -25.88 17.94 -33.84
N LEU A 441 -24.86 17.11 -34.14
CA LEU A 441 -25.10 15.86 -34.90
C LEU A 441 -26.04 14.90 -34.16
N GLN A 442 -25.95 14.76 -32.83
CA GLN A 442 -26.92 13.97 -32.07
C GLN A 442 -28.33 14.56 -32.18
N LYS A 443 -28.49 15.89 -32.14
CA LYS A 443 -29.79 16.54 -32.34
C LYS A 443 -30.38 16.24 -33.73
N ILE A 444 -29.57 16.29 -34.79
CA ILE A 444 -29.99 15.87 -36.14
C ILE A 444 -30.40 14.40 -36.15
N PHE A 445 -29.63 13.51 -35.52
CA PHE A 445 -29.99 12.09 -35.43
C PHE A 445 -31.33 11.87 -34.70
N LEU A 446 -31.63 12.67 -33.68
CA LEU A 446 -32.91 12.60 -32.97
C LEU A 446 -34.07 13.05 -33.87
N ASP A 447 -33.92 14.21 -34.50
CA ASP A 447 -34.97 14.82 -35.33
C ASP A 447 -35.21 14.04 -36.65
N LYS A 448 -34.21 13.30 -37.14
CA LYS A 448 -34.32 12.36 -38.27
C LYS A 448 -34.75 10.94 -37.87
N GLY A 449 -34.88 10.64 -36.58
CA GLY A 449 -35.27 9.30 -36.09
C GLY A 449 -34.20 8.22 -36.31
N VAL A 450 -32.91 8.58 -36.35
CA VAL A 450 -31.77 7.65 -36.24
C VAL A 450 -31.62 7.15 -34.80
N ILE A 451 -32.03 7.97 -33.84
CA ILE A 451 -32.10 7.67 -32.40
C ILE A 451 -33.47 8.10 -31.86
N SER A 452 -33.87 7.52 -30.73
CA SER A 452 -35.07 7.84 -29.98
C SER A 452 -34.76 8.48 -28.63
N ARG A 453 -35.78 9.10 -28.03
CA ARG A 453 -35.76 9.48 -26.61
C ARG A 453 -35.90 8.24 -25.73
N VAL A 454 -35.33 8.32 -24.53
CA VAL A 454 -35.41 7.35 -23.44
C VAL A 454 -35.86 8.12 -22.20
N TYR A 455 -36.98 7.70 -21.61
CA TYR A 455 -37.56 8.31 -20.41
C TYR A 455 -37.11 7.58 -19.14
N HIS A 456 -37.06 8.32 -18.04
CA HIS A 456 -36.47 7.90 -16.78
C HIS A 456 -37.36 8.28 -15.59
N GLY A 457 -37.95 7.28 -14.93
CA GLY A 457 -38.86 7.46 -13.79
C GLY A 457 -40.34 7.36 -14.18
N GLN A 458 -41.22 8.01 -13.41
CA GLN A 458 -42.63 8.14 -13.77
C GLN A 458 -42.82 9.25 -14.83
N GLU A 459 -43.73 9.03 -15.77
CA GLU A 459 -44.06 10.00 -16.81
C GLU A 459 -44.77 11.23 -16.21
N THR A 460 -44.02 12.31 -16.04
CA THR A 460 -44.47 13.58 -15.45
C THR A 460 -44.96 14.60 -16.48
N GLY A 461 -45.05 14.21 -17.76
CA GLY A 461 -45.59 15.02 -18.86
C GLY A 461 -44.71 16.19 -19.33
N ALA A 462 -43.53 16.41 -18.74
CA ALA A 462 -42.58 17.46 -19.11
C ALA A 462 -41.19 16.88 -19.37
N ASP A 463 -40.62 17.18 -20.55
CA ASP A 463 -39.26 16.78 -20.92
C ASP A 463 -38.22 17.67 -20.23
N THR A 464 -37.32 17.07 -19.47
CA THR A 464 -36.19 17.78 -18.84
C THR A 464 -34.87 17.05 -19.11
N PRO A 465 -33.71 17.70 -18.93
CA PRO A 465 -32.40 17.05 -19.03
C PRO A 465 -32.11 15.98 -17.95
N PHE A 466 -33.03 15.79 -16.99
CA PHE A 466 -32.90 14.87 -15.86
C PHE A 466 -33.78 13.62 -16.00
N ASN A 467 -35.01 13.76 -16.52
CA ASN A 467 -35.93 12.64 -16.76
C ASN A 467 -35.94 12.12 -18.22
N THR A 468 -35.17 12.74 -19.14
CA THR A 468 -35.02 12.28 -20.52
C THR A 468 -33.56 12.17 -20.97
N SER A 469 -33.29 11.25 -21.89
CA SER A 469 -32.01 11.16 -22.63
C SER A 469 -32.25 10.60 -24.04
N THR A 470 -31.19 10.35 -24.82
CA THR A 470 -31.29 9.65 -26.13
C THR A 470 -30.50 8.34 -26.14
N ASN A 471 -30.86 7.36 -26.97
CA ASN A 471 -30.00 6.19 -27.16
C ASN A 471 -28.67 6.59 -27.87
N PRO A 472 -27.53 5.95 -27.52
CA PRO A 472 -26.22 6.49 -27.90
C PRO A 472 -25.67 5.95 -29.22
N VAL A 473 -25.00 6.82 -29.99
CA VAL A 473 -24.21 6.44 -31.19
C VAL A 473 -22.72 6.69 -30.96
N ILE A 474 -21.92 5.62 -30.97
CA ILE A 474 -20.47 5.67 -30.70
C ILE A 474 -19.70 5.94 -32.01
N ILE A 475 -19.61 7.20 -32.42
CA ILE A 475 -18.87 7.59 -33.64
C ILE A 475 -17.35 7.43 -33.47
N GLY A 476 -16.82 7.70 -32.26
CA GLY A 476 -15.38 7.79 -32.00
C GLY A 476 -14.69 8.91 -32.80
N SER A 477 -13.37 8.83 -32.96
CA SER A 477 -12.60 9.81 -33.73
C SER A 477 -12.85 9.71 -35.24
N LEU A 478 -12.85 10.85 -35.93
CA LEU A 478 -12.88 10.98 -37.39
C LEU A 478 -11.48 11.36 -37.94
N ARG A 479 -11.34 11.44 -39.27
CA ARG A 479 -10.12 11.93 -39.94
C ARG A 479 -10.00 13.44 -39.71
N LYS A 480 -8.76 13.99 -39.71
CA LYS A 480 -8.52 15.43 -39.40
C LYS A 480 -9.36 16.40 -40.24
N HIS A 481 -9.57 16.12 -41.53
CA HIS A 481 -10.38 16.97 -42.41
C HIS A 481 -11.89 16.99 -42.05
N CYS A 482 -12.39 15.99 -41.31
CA CYS A 482 -13.78 15.97 -40.84
C CYS A 482 -14.05 16.99 -39.70
N TYR A 483 -13.08 17.82 -39.33
CA TYR A 483 -13.21 18.82 -38.27
C TYR A 483 -13.04 20.26 -38.78
N THR A 484 -12.94 20.48 -40.10
CA THR A 484 -12.78 21.82 -40.69
C THR A 484 -14.10 22.61 -40.79
N SER A 485 -15.24 21.92 -40.80
CA SER A 485 -16.58 22.50 -40.80
C SER A 485 -17.58 21.50 -40.24
N PHE A 486 -18.76 21.95 -39.78
CA PHE A 486 -19.82 21.03 -39.35
C PHE A 486 -20.26 20.10 -40.50
N ASN A 487 -20.31 20.60 -41.73
CA ASN A 487 -20.63 19.78 -42.89
C ASN A 487 -19.65 18.60 -43.06
N ALA A 488 -18.34 18.87 -43.05
CA ALA A 488 -17.31 17.83 -43.14
C ALA A 488 -17.39 16.82 -41.97
N TYR A 489 -17.84 17.27 -40.79
CA TYR A 489 -18.08 16.42 -39.63
C TYR A 489 -19.29 15.49 -39.84
N VAL A 490 -20.44 16.04 -40.23
CA VAL A 490 -21.67 15.26 -40.50
C VAL A 490 -21.45 14.26 -41.63
N ARG A 491 -20.89 14.68 -42.77
CA ARG A 491 -20.58 13.80 -43.91
C ARG A 491 -19.58 12.71 -43.50
N GLY A 492 -18.51 13.05 -42.79
CA GLY A 492 -17.52 12.09 -42.28
C GLY A 492 -18.10 11.06 -41.30
N ALA A 493 -19.02 11.48 -40.41
CA ALA A 493 -19.71 10.60 -39.49
C ALA A 493 -20.68 9.65 -40.21
N ILE A 494 -21.49 10.16 -41.15
CA ILE A 494 -22.40 9.33 -41.97
C ILE A 494 -21.62 8.28 -42.75
N THR A 495 -20.53 8.65 -43.43
CA THR A 495 -19.65 7.68 -44.10
C THR A 495 -19.17 6.61 -43.13
N LYS A 496 -18.58 7.00 -41.98
CA LYS A 496 -18.03 6.04 -41.01
C LYS A 496 -19.08 5.05 -40.49
N LEU A 497 -20.28 5.53 -40.16
CA LEU A 497 -21.40 4.71 -39.65
C LEU A 497 -22.04 3.81 -40.71
N THR A 498 -21.81 4.08 -42.00
CA THR A 498 -22.45 3.35 -43.10
C THR A 498 -21.49 2.45 -43.90
N THR A 499 -20.17 2.63 -43.76
CA THR A 499 -19.16 1.79 -44.44
C THR A 499 -18.40 0.84 -43.53
N ASN A 500 -18.35 1.07 -42.21
CA ASN A 500 -17.63 0.19 -41.29
C ASN A 500 -18.54 -0.93 -40.76
N SER A 501 -18.03 -2.17 -40.75
CA SER A 501 -18.71 -3.37 -40.22
C SER A 501 -19.14 -3.22 -38.77
N ASP A 502 -18.33 -2.53 -37.96
CA ASP A 502 -18.53 -2.34 -36.52
C ASP A 502 -19.81 -1.56 -36.19
N PHE A 503 -20.38 -0.84 -37.17
CA PHE A 503 -21.62 -0.07 -37.03
C PHE A 503 -22.79 -0.65 -37.84
N SER A 504 -22.69 -1.92 -38.27
CA SER A 504 -23.73 -2.66 -38.99
C SER A 504 -25.14 -2.44 -38.43
N GLN A 505 -25.32 -2.49 -37.10
CA GLN A 505 -26.57 -2.21 -36.38
C GLN A 505 -27.25 -0.89 -36.77
N TYR A 506 -26.47 0.18 -37.00
CA TYR A 506 -26.98 1.50 -37.37
C TYR A 506 -26.90 1.77 -38.88
N SER A 507 -26.10 1.00 -39.62
CA SER A 507 -25.75 1.27 -41.02
C SER A 507 -26.97 1.40 -41.95
N GLN A 508 -28.00 0.57 -41.77
CA GLN A 508 -29.23 0.64 -42.57
C GLN A 508 -30.07 1.86 -42.20
N THR A 509 -30.33 2.09 -40.91
CA THR A 509 -31.11 3.25 -40.42
C THR A 509 -30.45 4.57 -40.79
N VAL A 510 -29.12 4.68 -40.70
CA VAL A 510 -28.39 5.89 -41.12
C VAL A 510 -28.47 6.10 -42.63
N ARG A 511 -28.34 5.04 -43.46
CA ARG A 511 -28.56 5.17 -44.92
C ARG A 511 -29.98 5.64 -45.25
N GLU A 512 -30.99 5.12 -44.56
CA GLU A 512 -32.40 5.46 -44.79
C GLU A 512 -32.74 6.89 -44.34
N LYS A 513 -32.39 7.26 -43.09
CA LYS A 513 -32.80 8.54 -42.47
C LYS A 513 -31.86 9.72 -42.74
N MET A 514 -30.61 9.46 -43.10
CA MET A 514 -29.58 10.49 -43.36
C MET A 514 -29.09 10.52 -44.80
N GLY A 515 -29.42 9.52 -45.64
CA GLY A 515 -28.89 9.42 -47.01
C GLY A 515 -29.28 10.59 -47.92
N ASN A 516 -30.38 11.29 -47.61
CA ASN A 516 -30.89 12.44 -48.35
C ASN A 516 -30.66 13.81 -47.67
N ILE A 517 -29.90 13.88 -46.57
CA ILE A 517 -29.66 15.16 -45.88
C ILE A 517 -28.85 16.10 -46.80
N THR A 518 -29.32 17.35 -46.95
CA THR A 518 -28.67 18.35 -47.82
C THR A 518 -27.67 19.22 -47.04
N ASP A 519 -26.78 19.90 -47.75
CA ASP A 519 -25.76 20.75 -47.10
C ASP A 519 -26.39 22.02 -46.48
N GLU A 520 -27.47 22.53 -47.06
CA GLU A 520 -28.28 23.64 -46.54
C GLU A 520 -29.07 23.25 -45.29
N GLU A 521 -29.54 21.99 -45.20
CA GLU A 521 -30.15 21.48 -43.97
C GLU A 521 -29.10 21.39 -42.86
N ILE A 522 -27.91 20.83 -43.15
CA ILE A 522 -26.81 20.76 -42.18
C ILE A 522 -26.41 22.16 -41.67
N ALA A 523 -26.27 23.13 -42.57
CA ALA A 523 -25.96 24.52 -42.22
C ALA A 523 -27.06 25.18 -41.34
N ARG A 524 -28.33 24.85 -41.57
CA ARG A 524 -29.45 25.34 -40.74
C ARG A 524 -29.36 24.83 -39.30
N TYR A 525 -28.94 23.59 -39.09
CA TYR A 525 -28.68 23.05 -37.74
C TYR A 525 -27.44 23.70 -37.09
N GLU A 526 -26.39 24.00 -37.85
CA GLU A 526 -25.23 24.75 -37.31
C GLU A 526 -25.62 26.15 -36.85
N GLU A 527 -26.36 26.90 -37.67
CA GLU A 527 -26.80 28.26 -37.38
C GLU A 527 -27.75 28.31 -36.16
N SER A 528 -28.80 27.49 -36.17
CA SER A 528 -29.84 27.50 -35.12
C SER A 528 -29.34 27.08 -33.73
N PHE A 529 -28.24 26.34 -33.64
CA PHE A 529 -27.61 25.98 -32.36
C PHE A 529 -26.34 26.78 -32.03
N ARG A 530 -25.82 27.64 -32.94
CA ARG A 530 -24.51 28.30 -32.76
C ARG A 530 -24.37 29.06 -31.45
N TYR A 531 -25.40 29.80 -31.03
CA TYR A 531 -25.37 30.57 -29.78
C TYR A 531 -25.13 29.68 -28.54
N ARG A 532 -25.60 28.43 -28.60
CA ARG A 532 -25.48 27.42 -27.53
C ARG A 532 -24.09 26.78 -27.45
N LYS A 533 -23.14 27.14 -28.34
CA LYS A 533 -21.71 26.81 -28.18
C LYS A 533 -21.14 27.41 -26.88
N ARG A 534 -21.60 28.61 -26.47
CA ARG A 534 -21.15 29.27 -25.22
C ARG A 534 -21.60 28.53 -23.96
N GLU A 535 -22.85 28.06 -23.93
CA GLU A 535 -23.37 27.18 -22.87
C GLU A 535 -22.46 25.97 -22.65
N LEU A 536 -22.08 25.31 -23.76
CA LEU A 536 -21.24 24.12 -23.75
C LEU A 536 -19.83 24.43 -23.25
N SER A 537 -19.20 25.52 -23.71
CA SER A 537 -17.85 25.89 -23.24
C SER A 537 -17.82 26.29 -21.77
N ALA A 538 -18.84 26.99 -21.28
CA ALA A 538 -18.93 27.43 -19.89
C ALA A 538 -19.06 26.23 -18.93
N VAL A 539 -20.02 25.33 -19.17
CA VAL A 539 -20.20 24.13 -18.34
C VAL A 539 -18.97 23.24 -18.42
N TRP A 540 -18.39 23.03 -19.60
CA TRP A 540 -17.23 22.15 -19.74
C TRP A 540 -15.98 22.69 -19.04
N SER A 541 -15.80 24.02 -19.01
CA SER A 541 -14.74 24.66 -18.21
C SER A 541 -14.98 24.47 -16.71
N LEU A 542 -16.22 24.65 -16.23
CA LEU A 542 -16.60 24.37 -14.84
C LEU A 542 -16.41 22.89 -14.46
N MET A 543 -16.73 21.94 -15.34
CA MET A 543 -16.47 20.51 -15.13
C MET A 543 -14.98 20.19 -15.02
N ALA A 544 -14.15 20.74 -15.91
CA ALA A 544 -12.71 20.49 -15.93
C ALA A 544 -12.01 21.11 -14.72
N PHE A 545 -12.43 22.30 -14.31
CA PHE A 545 -11.97 22.97 -13.09
C PHE A 545 -12.39 22.20 -11.83
N SER A 546 -13.67 21.86 -11.69
CA SER A 546 -14.19 21.13 -10.51
C SER A 546 -13.50 19.76 -10.33
N ALA A 547 -13.13 19.10 -11.43
CA ALA A 547 -12.47 17.80 -11.38
C ALA A 547 -11.02 17.82 -10.83
N SER A 548 -10.44 19.00 -10.56
CA SER A 548 -9.22 19.12 -9.75
C SER A 548 -9.39 18.58 -8.32
N VAL A 549 -10.59 18.70 -7.75
CA VAL A 549 -10.97 18.08 -6.47
C VAL A 549 -11.11 16.55 -6.62
N VAL A 550 -11.56 16.07 -7.79
CA VAL A 550 -11.65 14.62 -8.06
C VAL A 550 -10.27 13.96 -8.12
N GLU A 551 -9.27 14.58 -8.75
CA GLU A 551 -7.89 14.08 -8.67
C GLU A 551 -7.36 14.14 -7.22
N SER A 552 -7.72 15.20 -6.48
CA SER A 552 -7.31 15.38 -5.08
C SER A 552 -7.88 14.30 -4.16
N LEU A 553 -9.13 13.87 -4.36
CA LEU A 553 -9.72 12.70 -3.71
C LEU A 553 -8.92 11.42 -4.01
N ILE A 554 -8.60 11.15 -5.28
CA ILE A 554 -7.88 9.93 -5.71
C ILE A 554 -6.44 9.90 -5.19
N VAL A 555 -5.78 11.04 -5.02
CA VAL A 555 -4.43 11.11 -4.42
C VAL A 555 -4.49 11.01 -2.89
N THR A 556 -5.47 11.65 -2.26
CA THR A 556 -5.70 11.56 -0.81
C THR A 556 -6.05 10.13 -0.40
N ASP A 557 -6.86 9.42 -1.18
CA ASP A 557 -7.19 7.99 -1.03
C ASP A 557 -5.95 7.08 -0.98
N ARG A 558 -4.98 7.31 -1.88
CA ARG A 558 -3.73 6.52 -1.92
C ARG A 558 -2.85 6.78 -0.70
N TRP A 559 -2.78 8.02 -0.25
CA TRP A 559 -2.05 8.41 0.95
C TRP A 559 -2.72 7.85 2.22
N LEU A 560 -4.05 7.94 2.32
CA LEU A 560 -4.84 7.34 3.39
C LEU A 560 -4.68 5.82 3.44
N PHE A 561 -4.75 5.13 2.29
CA PHE A 561 -4.55 3.68 2.21
C PHE A 561 -3.21 3.26 2.81
N LEU A 562 -2.12 3.96 2.47
CA LEU A 562 -0.82 3.71 3.10
C LEU A 562 -0.87 4.04 4.59
N ARG A 563 -1.37 5.21 4.99
CA ARG A 563 -1.48 5.62 6.41
C ARG A 563 -2.30 4.64 7.27
N GLU A 564 -3.27 3.94 6.68
CA GLU A 564 -4.05 2.88 7.34
C GLU A 564 -3.21 1.63 7.64
N HIS A 565 -2.28 1.24 6.75
CA HIS A 565 -1.38 0.08 6.91
C HIS A 565 -0.13 0.41 7.76
N SER A 566 -0.25 1.27 8.77
CA SER A 566 0.90 1.83 9.52
C SER A 566 1.74 0.81 10.32
N ASP A 567 1.34 -0.45 10.32
CA ASP A 567 2.07 -1.64 10.75
C ASP A 567 3.23 -2.04 9.82
N ILE A 568 3.07 -1.79 8.53
CA ILE A 568 4.16 -1.82 7.52
C ILE A 568 4.68 -0.38 7.28
N VAL A 569 3.93 0.66 7.70
CA VAL A 569 3.91 1.98 7.02
C VAL A 569 4.07 3.27 7.94
N ARG A 570 5.30 3.63 8.39
CA ARG A 570 5.80 4.95 8.98
C ARG A 570 5.48 6.28 8.21
N ASP A 571 6.38 6.75 7.35
CA ASP A 571 6.42 8.11 6.75
C ASP A 571 5.77 8.25 5.36
N CYS A 572 4.44 8.31 5.29
CA CYS A 572 3.77 8.59 4.01
C CYS A 572 3.54 10.10 3.80
N TRP A 573 3.94 10.65 2.64
CA TRP A 573 3.73 12.04 2.24
C TRP A 573 3.45 12.16 0.74
N VAL A 574 3.06 13.35 0.27
CA VAL A 574 2.80 13.65 -1.13
C VAL A 574 3.54 14.93 -1.56
N GLU A 575 4.48 14.83 -2.51
CA GLU A 575 5.31 15.94 -3.02
C GLU A 575 5.06 16.21 -4.52
N THR A 576 5.13 17.47 -4.95
CA THR A 576 5.12 17.83 -6.38
C THR A 576 6.45 17.52 -7.06
N VAL A 577 6.50 16.57 -7.99
CA VAL A 577 7.75 16.14 -8.66
C VAL A 577 7.99 16.77 -10.05
N PHE A 578 7.01 17.43 -10.66
CA PHE A 578 7.10 18.07 -11.99
C PHE A 578 6.49 19.47 -12.02
N ASP A 579 7.09 20.39 -12.81
CA ASP A 579 6.39 21.59 -13.27
C ASP A 579 5.09 21.21 -14.00
N TYR A 580 3.98 21.75 -13.51
CA TYR A 580 2.63 21.47 -13.99
C TYR A 580 2.43 21.88 -15.47
N ARG A 581 3.13 22.91 -15.97
CA ARG A 581 3.03 23.37 -17.36
C ARG A 581 3.52 22.31 -18.35
N GLU A 582 4.63 21.65 -18.02
CA GLU A 582 5.19 20.54 -18.81
C GLU A 582 4.49 19.21 -18.50
N SER A 583 4.28 18.86 -17.22
CA SER A 583 3.46 17.70 -16.85
C SER A 583 2.55 17.91 -15.63
N PRO A 584 1.23 18.03 -15.83
CA PRO A 584 0.29 18.43 -14.78
C PRO A 584 -0.13 17.33 -13.78
N ARG A 585 0.41 16.10 -13.86
CA ARG A 585 0.17 15.02 -12.87
C ARG A 585 1.48 14.66 -12.19
N ASN A 586 1.63 14.98 -10.91
CA ASN A 586 2.95 15.21 -10.32
C ASN A 586 3.13 14.79 -8.83
N LEU A 587 2.48 13.74 -8.29
CA LEU A 587 2.39 13.42 -6.82
C LEU A 587 2.88 11.95 -6.44
N VAL A 588 3.38 11.65 -5.19
CA VAL A 588 4.27 10.46 -4.79
C VAL A 588 4.23 9.98 -3.26
N VAL A 589 5.07 9.01 -2.70
CA VAL A 589 5.10 8.41 -1.25
C VAL A 589 6.43 7.67 -0.73
N ASP A 590 6.53 7.05 0.51
CA ASP A 590 7.55 6.08 1.18
C ASP A 590 7.11 5.49 2.62
N THR A 591 7.81 4.60 3.48
CA THR A 591 7.56 4.19 4.99
C THR A 591 8.41 3.09 5.90
N SER A 592 8.12 2.79 7.26
CA SER A 592 8.62 1.75 8.35
C SER A 592 7.92 1.57 9.84
N LEU A 593 8.56 1.39 11.09
CA LEU A 593 8.00 0.93 12.49
C LEU A 593 8.63 1.37 13.95
N SER A 594 8.24 0.90 15.23
CA SER A 594 8.71 1.38 16.66
C SER A 594 8.56 0.50 18.02
N LEU A 595 8.90 1.01 19.28
CA LEU A 595 8.86 0.42 20.73
C LEU A 595 8.74 1.45 21.94
N ILE A 596 8.18 1.11 23.16
CA ILE A 596 7.98 1.99 24.37
C ILE A 596 8.24 1.33 25.79
N HIS A 597 8.79 2.09 26.77
CA HIS A 597 8.84 1.81 28.24
C HIS A 597 7.92 2.73 29.07
N ILE A 598 7.22 2.17 30.07
CA ILE A 598 6.42 2.83 31.11
C ILE A 598 6.86 2.36 32.52
N PRO A 599 7.31 3.26 33.41
CA PRO A 599 7.59 2.93 34.81
C PRO A 599 6.33 2.44 35.54
N LEU A 600 6.45 1.42 36.40
CA LEU A 600 5.30 0.78 37.03
C LEU A 600 4.42 1.75 37.86
N HIS A 601 5.03 2.74 38.52
CA HIS A 601 4.27 3.76 39.27
C HIS A 601 3.41 4.70 38.39
N LEU A 602 3.70 4.80 37.08
CA LEU A 602 2.87 5.54 36.13
C LEU A 602 1.78 4.67 35.48
N TYR A 603 1.80 3.34 35.67
CA TYR A 603 0.89 2.39 35.04
C TYR A 603 -0.59 2.78 35.21
N GLY A 604 -1.03 3.04 36.45
CA GLY A 604 -2.41 3.44 36.73
C GLY A 604 -2.84 4.75 36.05
N SER A 605 -1.91 5.68 35.82
CA SER A 605 -2.16 6.94 35.10
C SER A 605 -2.14 6.78 33.57
N LEU A 606 -1.60 5.67 33.07
CA LEU A 606 -1.44 5.35 31.65
C LEU A 606 -2.30 4.17 31.19
N LEU A 607 -3.09 3.59 32.09
CA LEU A 607 -4.03 2.50 31.83
C LEU A 607 -4.98 2.81 30.66
N GLN A 608 -5.44 4.07 30.49
CA GLN A 608 -6.32 4.42 29.36
C GLN A 608 -5.59 4.44 27.99
N PRO A 609 -4.40 5.03 27.84
CA PRO A 609 -3.52 4.76 26.70
C PRO A 609 -3.19 3.27 26.46
N ILE A 610 -2.90 2.50 27.51
CA ILE A 610 -2.58 1.06 27.41
C ILE A 610 -3.77 0.28 26.84
N LEU A 611 -4.98 0.50 27.38
CA LEU A 611 -6.21 -0.13 26.89
C LEU A 611 -6.58 0.32 25.47
N LYS A 612 -6.17 1.52 25.03
CA LYS A 612 -6.34 1.97 23.65
C LYS A 612 -5.46 1.22 22.65
N VAL A 613 -4.31 0.67 23.05
CA VAL A 613 -3.49 -0.20 22.18
C VAL A 613 -4.17 -1.55 21.91
N LEU A 614 -5.16 -1.95 22.75
CA LEU A 614 -5.95 -3.17 22.59
C LEU A 614 -7.31 -2.95 21.89
N LEU A 615 -7.70 -1.70 21.62
CA LEU A 615 -8.97 -1.33 21.00
C LEU A 615 -8.80 -1.00 19.51
N PRO A 616 -9.66 -1.50 18.60
CA PRO A 616 -9.75 -0.95 17.26
C PRO A 616 -10.22 0.53 17.33
N GLU A 617 -9.71 1.40 16.46
CA GLU A 617 -10.01 2.86 16.53
C GLU A 617 -11.48 3.22 16.17
N SER A 618 -12.32 2.23 15.87
CA SER A 618 -13.73 2.36 15.47
C SER A 618 -14.71 2.65 16.63
N GLN A 619 -14.29 3.40 17.65
CA GLN A 619 -15.21 4.03 18.62
C GLN A 619 -14.58 5.18 19.42
N THR A 620 -15.10 6.41 19.23
CA THR A 620 -14.83 7.56 20.10
C THR A 620 -16.08 7.89 20.94
N PRO A 621 -16.11 7.59 22.25
CA PRO A 621 -17.35 7.63 23.05
C PRO A 621 -17.73 9.03 23.57
N ASN A 622 -17.76 10.04 22.70
CA ASN A 622 -18.10 11.44 23.07
C ASN A 622 -19.60 11.79 22.98
N HIS A 623 -20.46 10.88 22.53
CA HIS A 623 -21.87 11.18 22.22
C HIS A 623 -22.91 10.80 23.30
N LEU A 624 -22.51 10.22 24.43
CA LEU A 624 -23.42 9.53 25.37
C LEU A 624 -23.78 10.28 26.66
N LEU A 625 -23.30 11.51 26.88
CA LEU A 625 -23.50 12.24 28.15
C LEU A 625 -24.43 13.47 28.09
N ASN A 626 -25.09 13.73 26.95
CA ASN A 626 -26.03 14.84 26.82
C ASN A 626 -27.32 14.41 26.09
N HIS A 627 -28.31 13.89 26.83
CA HIS A 627 -29.73 14.07 26.55
C HIS A 627 -30.60 13.73 27.78
N SER A 628 -31.37 14.71 28.27
CA SER A 628 -32.43 14.50 29.26
C SER A 628 -33.77 14.14 28.58
N PRO A 629 -34.69 13.41 29.24
CA PRO A 629 -35.81 12.78 28.56
C PRO A 629 -37.08 13.65 28.44
N SER A 630 -37.69 13.69 27.25
CA SER A 630 -39.08 14.11 27.06
C SER A 630 -39.72 13.47 25.80
N SER A 631 -40.73 12.62 26.03
CA SER A 631 -41.94 12.33 25.21
C SER A 631 -41.94 12.41 23.66
N SER A 632 -42.61 11.51 22.90
CA SER A 632 -43.15 10.15 23.15
C SER A 632 -43.88 9.63 21.88
N SER A 633 -43.43 8.55 21.26
CA SER A 633 -44.24 7.71 20.35
C SER A 633 -43.55 6.36 20.09
N GLN A 634 -44.31 5.28 19.87
CA GLN A 634 -43.82 3.90 19.99
C GLN A 634 -43.38 3.25 18.65
N SER A 635 -42.31 2.45 18.77
CA SER A 635 -41.88 1.23 18.04
C SER A 635 -42.87 0.57 17.05
N SER A 636 -42.45 -0.11 15.97
CA SER A 636 -41.52 -1.28 15.92
C SER A 636 -41.11 -1.60 14.44
N PRO A 637 -40.37 -2.69 14.12
CA PRO A 637 -38.99 -3.01 14.53
C PRO A 637 -38.03 -3.38 13.36
N THR A 638 -36.72 -3.27 13.60
CA THR A 638 -35.59 -4.07 13.01
C THR A 638 -35.60 -4.50 11.53
N ASN A 639 -34.58 -4.05 10.77
CA ASN A 639 -33.52 -4.93 10.22
C ASN A 639 -32.45 -4.13 9.45
N GLY A 640 -31.30 -3.87 10.09
CA GLY A 640 -30.10 -3.34 9.45
C GLY A 640 -29.07 -4.45 9.23
N SER A 641 -28.52 -4.57 8.03
CA SER A 641 -27.54 -5.61 7.67
C SER A 641 -26.12 -5.05 7.65
N HIS A 642 -25.39 -5.18 8.75
CA HIS A 642 -23.96 -4.90 8.80
C HIS A 642 -23.18 -5.91 7.94
N HIS A 643 -22.25 -5.42 7.11
CA HIS A 643 -21.28 -6.22 6.34
C HIS A 643 -19.89 -5.54 6.36
N HIS A 644 -19.33 -5.50 7.57
CA HIS A 644 -17.92 -5.63 7.98
C HIS A 644 -16.86 -6.02 6.88
N SER A 645 -15.59 -5.60 7.05
CA SER A 645 -14.41 -5.76 6.14
C SER A 645 -13.14 -6.34 6.82
N HIS A 646 -12.59 -7.49 6.38
CA HIS A 646 -11.62 -8.31 7.17
C HIS A 646 -10.47 -7.51 7.83
N ASP A 647 -10.52 -7.38 9.17
CA ASP A 647 -9.47 -6.80 9.99
C ASP A 647 -8.37 -7.84 10.30
N HIS A 648 -7.10 -7.46 10.11
CA HIS A 648 -5.93 -8.22 10.51
C HIS A 648 -5.14 -7.43 11.57
N HIS A 649 -4.40 -8.12 12.45
CA HIS A 649 -3.78 -7.48 13.60
C HIS A 649 -2.28 -7.23 13.40
N PRO A 650 -1.82 -5.99 13.66
CA PRO A 650 -0.40 -5.70 13.70
C PRO A 650 0.25 -6.37 14.91
N PHE A 651 1.57 -6.57 14.87
CA PHE A 651 2.30 -7.07 16.02
C PHE A 651 2.18 -6.07 17.20
N ILE A 652 1.54 -6.52 18.27
CA ILE A 652 1.37 -5.79 19.52
C ILE A 652 1.86 -6.69 20.65
N ASN A 653 2.70 -6.14 21.53
CA ASN A 653 3.01 -6.76 22.80
C ASN A 653 2.81 -5.75 23.92
N ILE A 654 2.17 -6.18 25.02
CA ILE A 654 2.00 -5.40 26.25
C ILE A 654 2.42 -6.31 27.40
N SER A 655 3.51 -5.97 28.07
CA SER A 655 4.03 -6.73 29.22
C SER A 655 4.03 -5.86 30.46
N VAL A 656 3.43 -6.35 31.55
CA VAL A 656 3.47 -5.79 32.90
C VAL A 656 4.26 -6.76 33.77
N THR A 657 5.19 -6.24 34.56
CA THR A 657 6.10 -6.98 35.44
C THR A 657 6.21 -6.27 36.80
N PRO A 658 6.84 -6.88 37.82
CA PRO A 658 7.13 -6.19 39.09
C PRO A 658 8.07 -4.97 38.98
N ILE A 659 8.70 -4.76 37.82
CA ILE A 659 9.69 -3.69 37.57
C ILE A 659 9.07 -2.57 36.71
N GLU A 660 8.47 -2.94 35.57
CA GLU A 660 7.96 -1.99 34.58
C GLU A 660 6.76 -2.51 33.77
N CYS A 661 6.19 -1.63 32.94
CA CYS A 661 5.35 -1.98 31.81
C CYS A 661 6.02 -1.62 30.47
N SER A 662 6.07 -2.55 29.53
CA SER A 662 6.60 -2.39 28.17
C SER A 662 5.48 -2.50 27.13
N ILE A 663 5.57 -1.73 26.05
CA ILE A 663 4.63 -1.78 24.92
C ILE A 663 5.38 -1.77 23.58
N VAL A 664 5.07 -2.73 22.72
CA VAL A 664 5.47 -2.76 21.31
C VAL A 664 4.24 -2.46 20.46
N CYS A 665 4.31 -1.45 19.59
CA CYS A 665 3.22 -1.05 18.69
C CYS A 665 3.72 -0.18 17.52
N PRO A 666 2.88 0.09 16.50
CA PRO A 666 3.22 1.02 15.42
C PRO A 666 3.67 2.42 15.89
N THR A 667 4.61 3.04 15.17
CA THR A 667 5.16 4.38 15.47
C THR A 667 4.09 5.46 15.58
N SER A 668 3.07 5.35 14.73
CA SER A 668 1.88 6.19 14.71
C SER A 668 1.17 6.18 16.06
N TRP A 669 0.99 4.99 16.65
CA TRP A 669 0.30 4.80 17.93
C TRP A 669 1.18 5.24 19.11
N ALA A 670 2.45 4.87 19.11
CA ALA A 670 3.41 5.30 20.13
C ALA A 670 3.45 6.84 20.26
N SER A 671 3.48 7.53 19.12
CA SER A 671 3.44 8.99 19.06
C SER A 671 2.09 9.54 19.55
N LYS A 672 0.98 9.05 18.99
CA LYS A 672 -0.39 9.54 19.23
C LYS A 672 -0.89 9.32 20.67
N LEU A 673 -0.42 8.27 21.35
CA LEU A 673 -0.91 7.88 22.67
C LEU A 673 0.02 8.25 23.83
N PHE A 674 1.34 8.38 23.58
CA PHE A 674 2.34 8.51 24.65
C PHE A 674 3.32 9.69 24.51
N ALA A 675 3.50 10.33 23.35
CA ALA A 675 4.54 11.37 23.17
C ALA A 675 4.39 12.58 24.10
N ASP A 676 3.17 13.12 24.25
CA ASP A 676 2.85 14.24 25.17
C ASP A 676 3.17 13.93 26.66
N ARG A 677 3.45 12.66 26.98
CA ARG A 677 3.71 12.15 28.34
C ARG A 677 5.14 11.64 28.51
N ALA A 678 5.94 11.68 27.43
CA ALA A 678 7.36 11.34 27.41
C ALA A 678 8.27 12.60 27.40
N ALA A 679 7.70 13.80 27.28
CA ALA A 679 8.43 15.07 27.34
C ALA A 679 8.82 15.44 28.78
N ALA A 680 10.06 15.90 28.97
CA ALA A 680 10.59 16.27 30.29
C ALA A 680 9.88 17.51 30.88
N PRO A 681 9.71 17.59 32.21
CA PRO A 681 8.83 18.59 32.85
C PRO A 681 9.50 19.97 32.97
N THR A 682 9.42 20.77 31.91
CA THR A 682 9.82 22.20 31.92
C THR A 682 8.64 23.16 31.80
N THR A 683 7.41 22.67 31.54
CA THR A 683 6.18 23.49 31.56
C THR A 683 5.02 22.69 32.15
N THR A 684 4.28 23.27 33.09
CA THR A 684 3.09 22.62 33.71
C THR A 684 1.95 22.51 32.70
N SER A 685 1.82 21.34 32.07
CA SER A 685 0.75 21.08 31.09
C SER A 685 -0.62 21.14 31.75
N LYS A 686 -1.52 21.97 31.21
CA LYS A 686 -2.86 22.25 31.77
C LYS A 686 -3.77 21.01 31.82
N THR A 687 -3.42 19.93 31.14
CA THR A 687 -4.23 18.72 31.01
C THR A 687 -4.16 17.76 32.20
N LEU A 688 -3.20 17.93 33.12
CA LEU A 688 -3.01 17.05 34.29
C LEU A 688 -3.79 17.47 35.55
N ALA A 689 -4.39 18.66 35.56
CA ALA A 689 -5.08 19.23 36.73
C ALA A 689 -6.19 18.35 37.37
N PRO A 690 -6.99 17.53 36.65
CA PRO A 690 -8.11 16.80 37.26
C PRO A 690 -7.74 15.60 38.16
N LEU A 691 -6.49 15.12 38.15
CA LEU A 691 -6.10 13.84 38.77
C LEU A 691 -5.20 13.96 40.01
N LEU A 692 -4.96 15.17 40.52
CA LEU A 692 -4.05 15.44 41.64
C LEU A 692 -4.69 15.58 43.06
N PRO A 693 -5.66 14.75 43.53
CA PRO A 693 -6.01 14.69 44.97
C PRO A 693 -5.21 13.68 45.82
N PHE A 694 -4.46 12.74 45.22
CA PHE A 694 -4.10 11.47 45.89
C PHE A 694 -2.60 11.12 45.97
N LEU A 695 -1.68 12.02 45.62
CA LEU A 695 -0.23 11.80 45.73
C LEU A 695 0.43 12.85 46.62
N SER A 696 1.49 12.49 47.33
CA SER A 696 2.27 13.46 48.11
C SER A 696 3.27 14.24 47.25
N ASN A 697 3.70 15.40 47.74
CA ASN A 697 4.66 16.24 47.02
C ASN A 697 6.00 15.52 46.75
N LYS A 698 6.44 14.60 47.63
CA LYS A 698 7.67 13.82 47.44
C LYS A 698 7.56 12.80 46.31
N GLU A 699 6.42 12.13 46.18
CA GLU A 699 6.17 11.19 45.08
C GLU A 699 6.04 11.94 43.75
N THR A 700 5.46 13.15 43.79
CA THR A 700 5.30 14.02 42.62
C THR A 700 6.64 14.50 42.07
N GLU A 701 7.60 14.89 42.92
CA GLU A 701 8.96 15.27 42.49
C GLU A 701 9.79 14.08 41.98
N ALA A 702 9.58 12.87 42.52
CA ALA A 702 10.23 11.65 42.04
C ALA A 702 9.67 11.20 40.67
N ALA A 703 8.34 11.16 40.51
CA ALA A 703 7.67 10.80 39.25
C ALA A 703 8.02 11.75 38.09
N ALA A 704 8.32 13.02 38.41
CA ALA A 704 8.78 14.01 37.43
C ALA A 704 10.16 13.70 36.83
N ALA A 705 11.01 12.93 37.51
CA ALA A 705 12.38 12.64 37.06
C ALA A 705 12.50 11.41 36.13
N ALA A 706 11.52 10.50 36.16
CA ALA A 706 11.60 9.18 35.52
C ALA A 706 10.43 8.92 34.57
N GLY A 707 10.21 9.81 33.60
CA GLY A 707 9.07 9.75 32.67
C GLY A 707 9.06 8.56 31.69
N VAL A 708 7.94 8.40 30.99
CA VAL A 708 7.75 7.41 29.89
C VAL A 708 8.85 7.59 28.84
N SER A 709 9.49 6.50 28.41
CA SER A 709 10.56 6.57 27.40
C SER A 709 10.26 5.70 26.19
N ILE A 710 9.93 6.34 25.07
CA ILE A 710 9.86 5.71 23.74
C ILE A 710 11.30 5.46 23.26
N SER A 711 11.57 4.31 22.62
CA SER A 711 12.92 4.03 22.10
C SER A 711 13.27 4.95 20.92
N LYS A 712 14.58 5.23 20.76
CA LYS A 712 15.12 6.05 19.66
C LYS A 712 15.21 5.27 18.34
N ASP A 713 15.26 3.95 18.42
CA ASP A 713 15.30 3.07 17.26
C ASP A 713 13.90 2.62 16.85
N THR A 714 13.72 2.44 15.54
CA THR A 714 12.60 1.70 14.97
C THR A 714 12.90 0.20 15.08
N TYR A 715 11.89 -0.65 15.33
CA TYR A 715 12.09 -2.11 15.44
C TYR A 715 11.36 -2.88 14.34
N SER A 716 11.78 -4.12 14.09
CA SER A 716 11.02 -5.12 13.35
C SER A 716 10.87 -6.36 14.22
N ALA A 717 9.65 -6.87 14.35
CA ALA A 717 9.41 -8.20 14.88
C ALA A 717 9.78 -9.26 13.83
N LEU A 718 10.46 -10.32 14.26
CA LEU A 718 10.73 -11.53 13.48
C LEU A 718 10.11 -12.70 14.25
N CYS A 719 9.10 -13.35 13.66
CA CYS A 719 8.57 -14.61 14.16
C CYS A 719 9.57 -15.74 13.85
N VAL A 720 9.74 -16.68 14.78
CA VAL A 720 10.60 -17.84 14.64
C VAL A 720 9.84 -19.12 14.97
N THR A 721 9.75 -20.00 13.98
CA THR A 721 9.20 -21.36 14.13
C THR A 721 10.25 -22.28 14.74
N SER A 722 9.96 -22.85 15.91
CA SER A 722 10.89 -23.69 16.70
C SER A 722 11.05 -25.13 16.17
N ALA A 723 10.60 -25.40 14.95
CA ALA A 723 10.53 -26.74 14.37
C ALA A 723 11.92 -27.37 14.16
N GLY A 724 12.31 -28.28 15.06
CA GLY A 724 13.60 -28.98 15.03
C GLY A 724 14.68 -28.39 15.94
N MET A 725 14.34 -27.38 16.76
CA MET A 725 15.20 -26.93 17.87
C MET A 725 14.90 -27.70 19.16
N ASP A 726 15.89 -27.83 20.04
CA ASP A 726 15.72 -28.40 21.38
C ASP A 726 15.08 -27.35 22.32
N ALA A 727 14.12 -27.77 23.15
CA ALA A 727 13.32 -26.86 23.98
C ALA A 727 14.14 -26.12 25.06
N GLY A 728 15.27 -26.69 25.49
CA GLY A 728 16.18 -26.07 26.45
C GLY A 728 17.18 -25.14 25.76
N SER A 729 17.82 -25.58 24.67
CA SER A 729 18.85 -24.78 23.99
C SER A 729 18.33 -23.70 23.04
N ARG A 730 17.08 -23.82 22.54
CA ARG A 730 16.42 -22.91 21.57
C ARG A 730 16.77 -21.43 21.75
N VAL A 731 16.53 -20.87 22.93
CA VAL A 731 16.75 -19.44 23.20
C VAL A 731 18.25 -19.09 23.11
N ALA A 732 19.14 -19.94 23.60
CA ALA A 732 20.57 -19.74 23.52
C ALA A 732 21.09 -19.85 22.07
N ASP A 733 20.69 -20.88 21.32
CA ASP A 733 21.14 -21.13 19.95
C ASP A 733 20.69 -20.04 18.97
N LEU A 734 19.47 -19.54 19.16
CA LEU A 734 18.87 -18.49 18.35
C LEU A 734 19.45 -17.09 18.64
N THR A 735 19.81 -16.80 19.89
CA THR A 735 20.29 -15.46 20.28
C THR A 735 21.81 -15.32 20.29
N SER A 736 22.57 -16.41 20.46
CA SER A 736 24.04 -16.35 20.51
C SER A 736 24.71 -15.82 19.23
N PRO A 737 24.27 -16.18 18.01
CA PRO A 737 24.79 -15.57 16.79
C PRO A 737 24.63 -14.04 16.79
N LEU A 738 23.45 -13.55 17.19
CA LEU A 738 23.11 -12.12 17.22
C LEU A 738 23.94 -11.36 18.28
N ALA A 739 24.16 -11.99 19.43
CA ALA A 739 25.01 -11.46 20.49
C ALA A 739 26.49 -11.39 20.09
N LEU A 740 27.03 -12.41 19.42
CA LEU A 740 28.40 -12.38 18.86
C LEU A 740 28.56 -11.30 17.77
N ALA A 741 27.50 -11.03 17.00
CA ALA A 741 27.44 -9.92 16.06
C ALA A 741 27.22 -8.53 16.73
N ASN A 742 27.15 -8.48 18.07
CA ASN A 742 26.88 -7.29 18.88
C ASN A 742 25.59 -6.55 18.49
N ILE A 743 24.50 -7.30 18.27
CA ILE A 743 23.18 -6.76 17.95
C ILE A 743 22.31 -6.78 19.22
N PRO A 744 21.69 -5.64 19.62
CA PRO A 744 20.72 -5.64 20.71
C PRO A 744 19.38 -6.21 20.23
N ILE A 745 18.74 -7.01 21.06
CA ILE A 745 17.49 -7.71 20.75
C ILE A 745 16.56 -7.71 21.97
N PHE A 746 15.26 -7.76 21.73
CA PHE A 746 14.27 -8.17 22.73
C PHE A 746 13.69 -9.52 22.28
N PHE A 747 13.72 -10.50 23.17
CA PHE A 747 13.22 -11.86 22.92
C PHE A 747 11.89 -12.08 23.66
N ILE A 748 10.86 -12.56 22.97
CA ILE A 748 9.52 -12.76 23.53
C ILE A 748 9.05 -14.18 23.15
N THR A 749 9.19 -15.14 24.06
CA THR A 749 8.51 -16.43 23.95
C THR A 749 7.00 -16.24 24.13
N THR A 750 6.20 -16.87 23.25
CA THR A 750 4.74 -16.92 23.36
C THR A 750 4.25 -18.38 23.38
N TYR A 751 2.94 -18.59 23.50
CA TYR A 751 2.32 -19.91 23.50
C TYR A 751 2.51 -20.69 22.18
N TYR A 752 2.73 -19.99 21.07
CA TYR A 752 2.84 -20.59 19.73
C TYR A 752 4.23 -20.42 19.12
N SER A 753 4.74 -19.19 19.13
CA SER A 753 5.97 -18.80 18.42
C SER A 753 6.91 -17.99 19.32
N ASP A 754 8.21 -18.02 19.03
CA ASP A 754 9.16 -17.07 19.61
C ASP A 754 9.30 -15.84 18.70
N PHE A 755 9.35 -14.64 19.28
CA PHE A 755 9.54 -13.40 18.55
C PHE A 755 10.84 -12.70 18.96
N ILE A 756 11.61 -12.26 17.97
CA ILE A 756 12.78 -11.40 18.17
C ILE A 756 12.45 -10.00 17.65
N LEU A 757 12.46 -9.00 18.52
CA LEU A 757 12.46 -7.59 18.11
C LEU A 757 13.90 -7.16 17.88
N VAL A 758 14.18 -6.68 16.67
CA VAL A 758 15.51 -6.18 16.29
C VAL A 758 15.39 -4.76 15.75
N PRO A 759 16.37 -3.87 16.01
CA PRO A 759 16.37 -2.55 15.39
C PRO A 759 16.37 -2.64 13.86
N THR A 760 15.55 -1.84 13.18
CA THR A 760 15.42 -1.89 11.71
C THR A 760 16.75 -1.58 11.01
N LYS A 761 17.60 -0.76 11.63
CA LYS A 761 18.98 -0.49 11.21
C LYS A 761 19.84 -1.76 11.16
N ASP A 762 19.64 -2.71 12.07
CA ASP A 762 20.48 -3.91 12.20
C ASP A 762 19.90 -5.14 11.50
N ARG A 763 18.65 -5.08 11.02
CA ARG A 763 17.88 -6.19 10.39
C ARG A 763 18.63 -7.04 9.36
N GLN A 764 19.55 -6.49 8.55
CA GLN A 764 20.33 -7.30 7.60
C GLN A 764 21.60 -7.92 8.19
N VAL A 765 22.14 -7.33 9.27
CA VAL A 765 23.15 -8.00 10.09
C VAL A 765 22.49 -9.20 10.78
N VAL A 766 21.28 -9.02 11.33
CA VAL A 766 20.45 -10.10 11.90
C VAL A 766 20.23 -11.23 10.90
N VAL A 767 19.66 -10.93 9.72
CA VAL A 767 19.39 -11.95 8.68
C VAL A 767 20.67 -12.67 8.24
N LYS A 768 21.76 -11.93 7.96
CA LYS A 768 23.04 -12.53 7.58
C LYS A 768 23.61 -13.44 8.67
N THR A 769 23.53 -13.00 9.93
CA THR A 769 24.05 -13.72 11.09
C THR A 769 23.23 -14.98 11.41
N LEU A 770 21.90 -14.94 11.28
CA LEU A 770 21.05 -16.12 11.44
C LEU A 770 21.22 -17.11 10.28
N LEU A 771 21.31 -16.63 9.03
CA LEU A 771 21.65 -17.48 7.87
C LEU A 771 23.03 -18.16 8.05
N ALA A 772 24.01 -17.45 8.63
CA ALA A 772 25.32 -18.03 8.96
C ALA A 772 25.27 -19.00 10.15
N GLY A 773 24.32 -18.84 11.07
CA GLY A 773 23.99 -19.80 12.13
C GLY A 773 23.18 -21.02 11.67
N GLY A 774 22.85 -21.13 10.37
CA GLY A 774 22.11 -22.26 9.80
C GLY A 774 20.58 -22.11 9.79
N PHE A 775 20.04 -20.98 10.27
CA PHE A 775 18.60 -20.72 10.22
C PHE A 775 18.10 -20.48 8.79
N VAL A 776 16.84 -20.83 8.54
CA VAL A 776 16.16 -20.63 7.26
C VAL A 776 14.98 -19.69 7.48
N PHE A 777 14.80 -18.72 6.57
CA PHE A 777 13.65 -17.84 6.55
C PHE A 777 12.64 -18.36 5.52
N GLU A 778 11.54 -18.94 6.00
CA GLU A 778 10.43 -19.39 5.16
C GLU A 778 9.60 -18.19 4.65
N HIS A 779 8.71 -18.44 3.69
CA HIS A 779 7.59 -17.55 3.37
C HIS A 779 6.33 -18.34 3.75
N GLY A 780 5.31 -17.71 4.31
CA GLY A 780 4.09 -18.43 4.74
C GLY A 780 3.39 -19.10 3.55
N GLU A 781 3.38 -20.43 3.50
CA GLU A 781 2.85 -21.21 2.37
C GLU A 781 1.40 -21.71 2.59
N GLU A 782 0.67 -21.93 1.50
CA GLU A 782 -0.59 -22.72 1.48
C GLU A 782 -0.32 -24.23 1.67
N GLY A 783 0.19 -24.61 2.83
CA GLY A 783 0.71 -25.96 3.11
C GLY A 783 -0.31 -27.04 3.54
N ARG A 784 -1.46 -27.25 2.85
CA ARG A 784 -2.33 -28.42 3.16
C ARG A 784 -3.37 -28.87 2.10
N ARG A 785 -3.02 -29.90 1.31
CA ARG A 785 -3.89 -31.03 0.91
C ARG A 785 -3.02 -32.29 0.78
N GLU A 786 -3.16 -33.25 1.69
CA GLU A 786 -4.05 -34.42 1.61
C GLU A 786 -3.55 -35.54 0.67
N ILE A 787 -3.34 -36.72 1.26
CA ILE A 787 -2.77 -37.91 0.60
C ILE A 787 -3.90 -38.68 -0.11
N GLY A 788 -3.86 -38.71 -1.45
CA GLY A 788 -4.68 -39.59 -2.29
C GLY A 788 -3.81 -40.19 -3.41
N GLY A 789 -3.62 -41.51 -3.40
CA GLY A 789 -2.64 -42.19 -4.26
C GLY A 789 -3.20 -42.78 -5.56
N GLY A 790 -2.32 -43.09 -6.51
CA GLY A 790 -2.67 -43.84 -7.72
C GLY A 790 -1.55 -44.03 -8.76
N TYR A 791 -0.98 -45.24 -8.79
CA TYR A 791 -0.42 -45.94 -9.97
C TYR A 791 0.85 -45.46 -10.72
N GLU A 792 1.97 -46.12 -10.36
CA GLU A 792 2.86 -46.93 -11.23
C GLU A 792 3.88 -46.32 -12.22
N GLY A 793 5.06 -46.97 -12.26
CA GLY A 793 6.16 -46.80 -13.22
C GLY A 793 7.30 -45.89 -12.75
N GLY A 794 8.56 -46.33 -12.50
CA GLY A 794 9.14 -47.69 -12.51
C GLY A 794 10.54 -47.71 -13.17
N GLY A 795 11.63 -47.92 -12.40
CA GLY A 795 12.99 -48.01 -12.96
C GLY A 795 14.16 -47.79 -11.98
N ASP A 796 14.56 -48.85 -11.27
CA ASP A 796 15.90 -49.30 -10.82
C ASP A 796 17.06 -48.38 -10.33
N SER A 797 17.81 -48.98 -9.39
CA SER A 797 19.30 -49.00 -9.22
C SER A 797 20.12 -47.87 -8.53
N ALA A 798 20.04 -47.87 -7.19
CA ALA A 798 21.14 -48.21 -6.25
C ALA A 798 22.57 -47.56 -6.29
N GLY A 799 22.97 -46.96 -5.15
CA GLY A 799 24.35 -46.95 -4.60
C GLY A 799 25.27 -45.75 -4.97
N VAL A 800 26.36 -45.44 -4.24
CA VAL A 800 26.90 -45.97 -2.96
C VAL A 800 27.84 -44.93 -2.29
N SER A 801 27.89 -44.92 -0.94
CA SER A 801 28.90 -44.39 0.01
C SER A 801 29.82 -43.18 -0.29
N ALA A 802 29.63 -42.15 0.55
CA ALA A 802 30.63 -41.45 1.41
C ALA A 802 32.15 -41.41 1.06
N GLY A 803 32.72 -40.19 1.12
CA GLY A 803 34.17 -39.95 1.16
C GLY A 803 34.53 -38.60 1.82
N GLY A 804 35.53 -38.61 2.71
CA GLY A 804 35.89 -37.51 3.62
C GLY A 804 36.96 -36.50 3.10
N PRO A 805 37.53 -35.67 4.00
CA PRO A 805 37.72 -34.24 3.72
C PRO A 805 39.13 -33.80 3.29
N GLY A 806 39.21 -32.64 2.63
CA GLY A 806 40.47 -31.96 2.28
C GLY A 806 40.40 -30.45 2.48
N GLY A 807 40.90 -29.95 3.61
CA GLY A 807 40.94 -28.52 3.92
C GLY A 807 42.15 -27.79 3.30
N ARG A 808 41.98 -26.50 2.99
CA ARG A 808 43.09 -25.60 2.63
C ARG A 808 42.92 -24.23 3.28
N LYS A 809 43.91 -23.82 4.08
CA LYS A 809 44.05 -22.45 4.58
C LYS A 809 44.54 -21.54 3.44
N VAL A 810 44.03 -20.31 3.39
CA VAL A 810 44.71 -19.14 2.81
C VAL A 810 44.58 -18.00 3.83
N SER A 811 45.65 -17.24 4.01
CA SER A 811 45.78 -16.27 5.12
C SER A 811 45.22 -14.89 4.78
N LEU A 812 44.80 -14.16 5.82
CA LEU A 812 44.61 -12.71 5.76
C LEU A 812 45.93 -11.98 5.47
N VAL A 813 45.83 -10.86 4.76
CA VAL A 813 46.88 -9.83 4.66
C VAL A 813 46.28 -8.53 5.22
N SER A 814 47.07 -7.73 5.94
CA SER A 814 46.60 -6.61 6.77
C SER A 814 47.27 -5.30 6.38
N GLU A 815 46.47 -4.37 5.83
CA GLU A 815 46.77 -2.95 5.62
C GLU A 815 45.41 -2.23 5.45
N GLY A 816 45.12 -1.07 6.07
CA GLY A 816 45.84 -0.33 7.11
C GLY A 816 44.87 0.58 7.88
N GLN A 817 45.25 1.06 9.07
CA GLN A 817 44.35 1.81 9.96
C GLN A 817 44.16 3.27 9.51
N ALA A 818 42.91 3.75 9.55
CA ALA A 818 42.59 5.18 9.62
C ALA A 818 41.80 5.44 10.92
N GLN A 819 42.31 6.34 11.77
CA GLN A 819 41.70 6.63 13.07
C GLN A 819 40.64 7.74 12.95
N CYS A 820 39.44 7.48 13.45
CA CYS A 820 38.45 8.50 13.81
C CYS A 820 38.25 8.46 15.33
N GLN A 821 38.44 9.59 16.00
CA GLN A 821 38.31 9.71 17.45
C GLN A 821 36.93 10.26 17.86
N GLY A 822 36.49 9.96 19.08
CA GLY A 822 35.58 10.86 19.83
C GLY A 822 34.11 10.44 19.97
N GLY A 823 33.83 9.28 20.56
CA GLY A 823 32.50 8.95 21.07
C GLY A 823 32.60 7.90 22.18
N GLN A 824 32.27 8.25 23.42
CA GLN A 824 32.45 7.36 24.58
C GLN A 824 31.31 6.32 24.69
N GLY A 825 31.60 5.10 24.24
CA GLY A 825 30.89 3.88 24.66
C GLY A 825 31.77 3.06 25.62
N LEU A 826 31.14 2.25 26.48
CA LEU A 826 31.86 1.40 27.45
C LEU A 826 32.49 0.17 26.79
N ASP A 827 33.53 -0.38 27.43
CA ASP A 827 34.53 -1.28 26.87
C ASP A 827 34.07 -2.50 26.04
N GLY A 828 34.93 -2.85 25.07
CA GLY A 828 34.98 -4.17 24.45
C GLY A 828 34.48 -4.23 23.01
N GLY A 829 35.37 -4.49 22.05
CA GLY A 829 34.98 -4.94 20.70
C GLY A 829 34.21 -6.26 20.74
N PRO A 830 33.52 -6.68 19.65
CA PRO A 830 32.62 -7.84 19.67
C PRO A 830 33.30 -9.12 20.21
N PRO A 831 32.62 -9.90 21.06
CA PRO A 831 33.21 -11.06 21.73
C PRO A 831 33.60 -12.16 20.73
N SER A 832 34.77 -12.74 20.92
CA SER A 832 35.37 -13.74 20.03
C SER A 832 34.83 -15.16 20.20
N SER A 833 34.13 -15.43 21.30
CA SER A 833 33.54 -16.72 21.62
C SER A 833 32.31 -16.59 22.53
N VAL A 834 31.49 -17.64 22.58
CA VAL A 834 30.31 -17.70 23.48
C VAL A 834 30.73 -17.68 24.96
N SER A 835 31.89 -18.24 25.31
CA SER A 835 32.42 -18.16 26.68
C SER A 835 32.76 -16.72 27.08
N GLU A 836 33.48 -15.99 26.22
CA GLU A 836 33.81 -14.58 26.45
C GLU A 836 32.55 -13.69 26.50
N LEU A 837 31.56 -13.99 25.65
CA LEU A 837 30.25 -13.35 25.68
C LEU A 837 29.53 -13.57 27.02
N GLN A 838 29.54 -14.80 27.55
CA GLN A 838 28.97 -15.11 28.86
C GLN A 838 29.72 -14.35 29.96
N GLU A 839 31.05 -14.44 30.01
CA GLU A 839 31.90 -13.75 30.99
C GLU A 839 31.61 -12.25 31.04
N ARG A 840 31.68 -11.55 29.89
CA ARG A 840 31.35 -10.12 29.76
C ARG A 840 29.90 -9.80 30.16
N THR A 841 28.95 -10.70 29.91
CA THR A 841 27.54 -10.51 30.30
C THR A 841 27.40 -10.52 31.83
N PHE A 842 28.00 -11.49 32.50
CA PHE A 842 27.95 -11.56 33.97
C PHE A 842 28.79 -10.46 34.63
N GLU A 843 29.93 -10.05 34.05
CA GLU A 843 30.66 -8.85 34.47
C GLU A 843 29.80 -7.58 34.37
N LEU A 844 29.11 -7.37 33.25
CA LEU A 844 28.22 -6.22 33.05
C LEU A 844 27.09 -6.19 34.08
N LEU A 845 26.42 -7.32 34.28
CA LEU A 845 25.30 -7.45 35.23
C LEU A 845 25.77 -7.26 36.68
N LYS A 846 26.87 -7.91 37.11
CA LYS A 846 27.47 -7.74 38.45
C LYS A 846 27.96 -6.30 38.69
N LYS A 847 28.56 -5.66 37.67
CA LYS A 847 28.98 -4.24 37.69
C LYS A 847 27.81 -3.26 37.77
N ARG A 848 26.61 -3.66 37.33
CA ARG A 848 25.36 -2.90 37.49
C ARG A 848 24.53 -3.32 38.69
N GLY A 849 25.00 -4.26 39.52
CA GLY A 849 24.28 -4.72 40.71
C GLY A 849 23.00 -5.53 40.42
N VAL A 850 22.88 -6.12 39.23
CA VAL A 850 21.69 -6.88 38.84
C VAL A 850 21.65 -8.21 39.58
N VAL A 851 20.84 -8.30 40.64
CA VAL A 851 20.65 -9.53 41.43
C VAL A 851 19.49 -10.35 40.87
N PRO A 852 19.68 -11.64 40.55
CA PRO A 852 18.60 -12.51 40.06
C PRO A 852 17.68 -12.90 41.23
N TYR A 853 16.39 -12.60 41.09
CA TYR A 853 15.39 -12.88 42.14
C TYR A 853 14.12 -13.53 41.59
N VAL A 854 13.42 -14.24 42.46
CA VAL A 854 12.07 -14.76 42.22
C VAL A 854 11.13 -14.03 43.14
N GLU A 855 10.05 -13.51 42.58
CA GLU A 855 9.00 -12.79 43.30
C GLU A 855 8.16 -13.76 44.16
N GLU A 856 7.98 -13.49 45.45
CA GLU A 856 7.35 -14.47 46.37
C GLU A 856 5.86 -14.70 46.02
N GLY A 857 5.44 -15.97 46.04
CA GLY A 857 4.10 -16.40 45.66
C GLY A 857 3.79 -16.34 44.15
N LEU A 858 4.49 -15.52 43.36
CA LEU A 858 4.24 -15.39 41.92
C LEU A 858 4.50 -16.73 41.21
N ARG A 859 3.48 -17.22 40.49
CA ARG A 859 3.57 -18.41 39.62
C ARG A 859 2.92 -18.07 38.30
N LEU A 860 3.58 -18.37 37.19
CA LEU A 860 3.06 -18.06 35.86
C LEU A 860 2.40 -19.27 35.22
N VAL A 861 1.37 -18.99 34.43
CA VAL A 861 0.77 -19.93 33.46
C VAL A 861 0.85 -19.31 32.07
N GLN A 862 1.27 -20.12 31.09
CA GLN A 862 1.35 -19.77 29.68
C GLN A 862 0.13 -20.34 28.97
N CYS A 863 -0.63 -19.50 28.30
CA CYS A 863 -1.94 -19.83 27.74
C CYS A 863 -2.16 -19.15 26.38
N SER A 864 -3.08 -19.71 25.61
CA SER A 864 -3.67 -19.13 24.42
C SER A 864 -5.11 -18.68 24.69
N GLY A 865 -5.53 -17.61 24.03
CA GLY A 865 -6.92 -17.19 23.94
C GLY A 865 -7.77 -18.14 23.10
N ARG A 866 -8.93 -18.54 23.63
CA ARG A 866 -9.81 -19.50 22.98
C ARG A 866 -10.52 -18.89 21.77
N GLU A 867 -10.10 -19.30 20.58
CA GLU A 867 -10.68 -18.88 19.30
C GLU A 867 -12.07 -19.52 19.07
N ARG A 868 -13.05 -18.74 18.60
CA ARG A 868 -14.44 -19.22 18.40
C ARG A 868 -14.60 -20.27 17.30
N SER A 869 -13.71 -20.33 16.31
CA SER A 869 -13.88 -21.18 15.12
C SER A 869 -13.74 -22.70 15.38
N ALA A 870 -13.25 -23.10 16.55
CA ALA A 870 -13.14 -24.50 16.95
C ALA A 870 -14.53 -25.15 17.20
N VAL A 871 -15.51 -24.38 17.73
CA VAL A 871 -16.81 -24.92 18.17
C VAL A 871 -17.67 -25.39 16.99
N MET A 872 -17.60 -24.72 15.83
CA MET A 872 -18.37 -25.09 14.64
C MET A 872 -17.83 -26.33 13.91
N ARG A 873 -16.56 -26.71 14.10
CA ARG A 873 -15.93 -27.83 13.36
C ARG A 873 -16.08 -29.20 14.04
N GLY A 874 -16.50 -29.26 15.30
CA GLY A 874 -16.69 -30.53 16.04
C GLY A 874 -18.08 -31.16 15.94
N ALA A 875 -19.10 -30.42 15.48
CA ALA A 875 -20.50 -30.81 15.68
C ALA A 875 -21.11 -31.73 14.60
N SER A 876 -20.34 -32.20 13.61
CA SER A 876 -20.88 -32.84 12.40
C SER A 876 -20.29 -34.21 12.02
N TYR A 877 -19.62 -34.92 12.95
CA TYR A 877 -19.18 -36.31 12.72
C TYR A 877 -19.21 -37.22 13.98
N SER A 878 -20.40 -37.65 14.41
CA SER A 878 -20.61 -39.03 14.92
C SER A 878 -22.07 -39.39 15.28
N ASP A 879 -22.40 -40.67 15.00
CA ASP A 879 -23.51 -41.49 15.53
C ASP A 879 -24.98 -41.23 15.07
N GLY A 880 -25.87 -42.23 15.27
CA GLY A 880 -27.33 -42.09 15.12
C GLY A 880 -28.06 -43.07 14.18
N ARG A 881 -27.66 -44.35 14.07
CA ARG A 881 -28.35 -45.34 13.19
C ARG A 881 -29.62 -45.94 13.85
N ARG A 882 -30.77 -45.93 13.15
CA ARG A 882 -32.11 -46.52 13.50
C ARG A 882 -32.92 -45.65 14.51
N SER A 883 -34.25 -45.44 14.43
CA SER A 883 -35.32 -46.43 14.20
C SER A 883 -36.72 -45.83 13.92
N ARG A 884 -37.45 -46.52 13.05
CA ARG A 884 -38.87 -46.42 12.63
C ARG A 884 -39.92 -46.40 13.76
N HIS A 885 -40.81 -45.38 13.80
CA HIS A 885 -42.26 -45.33 14.18
C HIS A 885 -42.73 -43.83 14.11
N GLY A 886 -44.00 -43.42 14.00
CA GLY A 886 -45.26 -44.12 13.71
C GLY A 886 -46.53 -43.32 14.10
N SER A 887 -47.52 -43.22 13.19
CA SER A 887 -48.94 -42.82 13.37
C SER A 887 -49.43 -41.35 13.14
N ASN A 888 -50.38 -41.25 12.19
CA ASN A 888 -51.65 -40.49 12.12
C ASN A 888 -51.84 -39.06 12.69
N GLY A 889 -52.23 -38.14 11.79
CA GLY A 889 -53.11 -36.98 12.03
C GLY A 889 -53.82 -36.56 10.73
N LYS A 890 -55.13 -36.24 10.74
CA LYS A 890 -55.92 -35.94 9.53
C LYS A 890 -56.51 -34.52 9.53
N GLY A 891 -56.53 -33.88 8.35
CA GLY A 891 -57.62 -33.00 7.92
C GLY A 891 -57.26 -31.53 7.65
N GLY A 892 -57.80 -30.97 6.56
CA GLY A 892 -57.80 -29.53 6.27
C GLY A 892 -57.08 -29.13 4.97
N ALA A 893 -57.84 -28.63 4.00
CA ALA A 893 -57.39 -27.97 2.77
C ALA A 893 -58.58 -27.14 2.20
N PRO A 894 -58.39 -26.17 1.27
CA PRO A 894 -57.15 -25.75 0.61
C PRO A 894 -56.91 -24.21 0.59
N SER A 895 -55.93 -23.79 -0.22
CA SER A 895 -55.79 -22.51 -0.95
C SER A 895 -54.79 -21.45 -0.45
N GLY A 896 -54.14 -20.78 -1.42
CA GLY A 896 -53.50 -19.46 -1.25
C GLY A 896 -51.97 -19.42 -1.11
N GLY A 897 -51.27 -18.94 -2.15
CA GLY A 897 -50.00 -18.20 -2.06
C GLY A 897 -48.75 -18.95 -1.57
N GLY A 898 -47.81 -19.24 -2.48
CA GLY A 898 -46.47 -19.72 -2.13
C GLY A 898 -45.43 -18.60 -2.08
N ALA A 899 -44.75 -18.43 -0.94
CA ALA A 899 -43.48 -17.73 -0.80
C ALA A 899 -42.75 -18.22 0.47
N GLY A 900 -41.85 -19.20 0.32
CA GLY A 900 -41.06 -19.71 1.45
C GLY A 900 -39.89 -18.78 1.76
N GLY A 901 -39.75 -18.35 3.01
CA GLY A 901 -38.57 -17.61 3.46
C GLY A 901 -37.35 -18.53 3.54
N ALA A 902 -36.24 -18.12 2.91
CA ALA A 902 -34.94 -18.76 3.07
C ALA A 902 -34.05 -17.87 3.95
N ALA A 903 -33.48 -18.44 5.01
CA ALA A 903 -32.56 -17.71 5.88
C ALA A 903 -31.19 -17.56 5.19
N GLY A 904 -30.81 -16.32 4.85
CA GLY A 904 -29.45 -15.98 4.46
C GLY A 904 -28.68 -15.46 5.68
N SER A 905 -27.65 -16.17 6.12
CA SER A 905 -26.78 -15.68 7.21
C SER A 905 -26.01 -14.47 6.74
N SER A 906 -26.06 -13.36 7.50
CA SER A 906 -24.99 -12.36 7.40
C SER A 906 -23.68 -13.04 7.79
N MET A 907 -22.61 -12.68 7.10
CA MET A 907 -21.25 -13.03 7.48
C MET A 907 -20.61 -11.76 8.03
N ALA A 908 -20.67 -11.64 9.36
CA ALA A 908 -19.91 -10.66 10.09
C ALA A 908 -18.42 -11.00 9.96
N ILE A 909 -17.64 -9.99 9.61
CA ILE A 909 -16.20 -10.02 9.74
C ILE A 909 -15.83 -9.61 11.16
N MET A 910 -14.62 -9.97 11.54
CA MET A 910 -14.18 -10.00 12.91
C MET A 910 -12.80 -9.36 13.07
N CYS A 911 -12.72 -8.36 13.94
CA CYS A 911 -11.50 -7.96 14.63
C CYS A 911 -11.11 -9.07 15.63
N TRP A 912 -9.92 -9.04 16.26
CA TRP A 912 -9.56 -10.00 17.30
C TRP A 912 -10.59 -10.05 18.43
N VAL A 913 -11.16 -8.90 18.80
CA VAL A 913 -12.23 -8.75 19.79
C VAL A 913 -13.50 -9.53 19.42
N ASP A 914 -13.73 -9.79 18.13
CA ASP A 914 -14.87 -10.53 17.61
C ASP A 914 -14.57 -12.03 17.38
N THR A 915 -13.33 -12.39 16.95
CA THR A 915 -12.90 -13.78 16.73
C THR A 915 -12.66 -14.54 18.03
N VAL A 916 -12.20 -13.86 19.08
CA VAL A 916 -11.99 -14.45 20.40
C VAL A 916 -13.27 -14.48 21.23
N ASP A 917 -13.21 -15.20 22.35
CA ASP A 917 -14.26 -15.10 23.36
C ASP A 917 -14.33 -13.67 23.94
N THR A 918 -15.53 -13.08 23.97
CA THR A 918 -15.78 -11.80 24.65
C THR A 918 -15.39 -11.86 26.14
N LYS A 919 -15.42 -13.05 26.75
CA LYS A 919 -14.86 -13.31 28.09
C LYS A 919 -13.34 -13.18 28.13
N LEU A 920 -12.61 -13.63 27.11
CA LEU A 920 -11.15 -13.43 27.01
C LEU A 920 -10.84 -11.93 26.98
N TYR A 921 -11.47 -11.19 26.06
CA TYR A 921 -11.23 -9.74 25.92
C TYR A 921 -11.55 -8.97 27.22
N THR A 922 -12.72 -9.22 27.81
CA THR A 922 -13.10 -8.56 29.07
C THR A 922 -12.22 -8.98 30.24
N SER A 923 -11.68 -10.21 30.26
CA SER A 923 -10.72 -10.66 31.27
C SER A 923 -9.33 -10.06 31.07
N VAL A 924 -8.86 -9.85 29.83
CA VAL A 924 -7.63 -9.08 29.55
C VAL A 924 -7.77 -7.65 30.08
N VAL A 925 -8.88 -6.97 29.76
CA VAL A 925 -9.16 -5.62 30.27
C VAL A 925 -9.24 -5.62 31.81
N SER A 926 -9.96 -6.57 32.40
CA SER A 926 -10.10 -6.70 33.86
C SER A 926 -8.75 -6.96 34.56
N ALA A 927 -7.91 -7.82 33.99
CA ALA A 927 -6.59 -8.13 34.53
C ALA A 927 -5.66 -6.90 34.50
N LEU A 928 -5.64 -6.14 33.40
CA LEU A 928 -4.91 -4.88 33.31
C LEU A 928 -5.45 -3.82 34.29
N VAL A 929 -6.78 -3.66 34.39
CA VAL A 929 -7.42 -2.76 35.36
C VAL A 929 -7.08 -3.14 36.82
N SER A 930 -6.85 -4.43 37.09
CA SER A 930 -6.48 -4.95 38.41
C SER A 930 -5.02 -4.72 38.80
N GLN A 931 -4.20 -4.09 37.94
CA GLN A 931 -2.76 -3.84 38.14
C GLN A 931 -1.98 -5.14 38.46
N PRO A 932 -1.78 -6.01 37.45
CA PRO A 932 -1.31 -7.37 37.67
C PRO A 932 0.18 -7.40 38.02
N ARG A 933 0.58 -8.24 38.99
CA ARG A 933 2.00 -8.47 39.34
C ARG A 933 2.83 -8.93 38.14
N PHE A 934 2.22 -9.75 37.28
CA PHE A 934 2.76 -10.12 35.98
C PHE A 934 1.64 -10.41 34.98
N LEU A 935 1.71 -9.80 33.81
CA LEU A 935 0.86 -10.11 32.66
C LEU A 935 1.55 -9.68 31.35
N SER A 936 1.87 -10.64 30.49
CA SER A 936 2.33 -10.40 29.13
C SER A 936 1.28 -10.86 28.13
N ILE A 937 0.88 -9.96 27.24
CA ILE A 937 -0.11 -10.15 26.17
C ILE A 937 0.63 -9.94 24.84
N THR A 938 0.53 -10.89 23.92
CA THR A 938 1.03 -10.73 22.55
C THR A 938 -0.08 -11.03 21.55
N LEU A 939 -0.29 -10.09 20.62
CA LEU A 939 -1.14 -10.23 19.44
C LEU A 939 -0.22 -10.21 18.22
N ALA A 940 -0.29 -11.24 17.38
CA ALA A 940 0.48 -11.35 16.15
C ALA A 940 -0.43 -11.87 15.01
N GLN A 941 -0.04 -11.62 13.77
CA GLN A 941 -0.90 -11.88 12.61
C GLN A 941 -1.29 -13.36 12.43
N GLU A 942 -0.35 -14.27 12.73
CA GLU A 942 -0.49 -15.72 12.48
C GLU A 942 -0.87 -16.52 13.76
N ASP A 943 -0.79 -15.91 14.94
CA ASP A 943 -0.96 -16.58 16.24
C ASP A 943 -2.22 -16.08 16.98
N PRO A 944 -3.08 -16.98 17.51
CA PRO A 944 -4.11 -16.60 18.47
C PRO A 944 -3.51 -15.91 19.73
N PRO A 945 -4.23 -14.98 20.37
CA PRO A 945 -3.67 -14.14 21.43
C PRO A 945 -2.98 -14.93 22.54
N SER A 946 -1.67 -14.70 22.72
CA SER A 946 -0.91 -15.39 23.75
C SER A 946 -0.88 -14.58 25.04
N LEU A 947 -1.08 -15.28 26.15
CA LEU A 947 -1.09 -14.74 27.49
C LEU A 947 -0.11 -15.52 28.38
N LEU A 948 0.90 -14.84 28.92
CA LEU A 948 1.72 -15.34 30.02
C LEU A 948 1.35 -14.51 31.26
N MET A 949 0.69 -15.12 32.23
CA MET A 949 0.03 -14.41 33.33
C MET A 949 0.33 -15.03 34.70
N ASP A 950 0.23 -14.23 35.76
CA ASP A 950 0.13 -14.75 37.13
C ASP A 950 -1.06 -15.72 37.26
N ARG A 951 -0.85 -16.90 37.87
CA ARG A 951 -1.85 -17.95 38.09
C ARG A 951 -3.01 -17.45 38.94
N GLU A 952 -2.84 -16.42 39.77
CA GLU A 952 -3.96 -15.79 40.48
C GLU A 952 -4.97 -15.12 39.52
N LEU A 953 -4.51 -14.63 38.36
CA LEU A 953 -5.37 -14.00 37.35
C LEU A 953 -6.22 -15.02 36.58
N LEU A 954 -5.78 -16.28 36.51
CA LEU A 954 -6.42 -17.36 35.73
C LEU A 954 -7.91 -17.53 36.08
N GLY A 955 -8.30 -17.28 37.34
CA GLY A 955 -9.70 -17.34 37.79
C GLY A 955 -10.63 -16.35 37.09
N MET A 956 -10.11 -15.22 36.58
CA MET A 956 -10.89 -14.27 35.78
C MET A 956 -11.16 -14.82 34.37
N PHE A 957 -10.15 -15.44 33.75
CA PHE A 957 -10.24 -15.98 32.39
C PHE A 957 -11.07 -17.27 32.32
N GLY A 958 -10.90 -18.19 33.29
CA GLY A 958 -11.59 -19.48 33.33
C GLY A 958 -11.44 -20.26 32.01
N ASP A 959 -12.56 -20.68 31.43
CA ASP A 959 -12.60 -21.45 30.17
C ASP A 959 -12.44 -20.61 28.89
N SER A 960 -12.13 -19.31 28.98
CA SER A 960 -11.80 -18.47 27.80
C SER A 960 -10.34 -18.59 27.35
N VAL A 961 -9.51 -19.33 28.10
CA VAL A 961 -8.11 -19.63 27.77
C VAL A 961 -7.88 -21.15 27.68
N VAL A 962 -6.83 -21.53 26.95
CA VAL A 962 -6.41 -22.93 26.74
C VAL A 962 -4.90 -23.03 26.96
N GLY A 963 -4.45 -24.01 27.73
CA GLY A 963 -3.04 -24.25 28.02
C GLY A 963 -2.81 -25.19 29.20
N PRO A 964 -1.55 -25.45 29.60
CA PRO A 964 -1.19 -26.23 30.78
C PRO A 964 -1.47 -25.45 32.09
N THR A 965 -2.74 -25.20 32.39
CA THR A 965 -3.20 -24.40 33.55
C THR A 965 -2.84 -24.98 34.92
N GLU A 966 -2.52 -26.28 34.99
CA GLU A 966 -2.03 -26.92 36.22
C GLU A 966 -0.52 -26.76 36.41
N GLY A 967 0.22 -26.39 35.36
CA GLY A 967 1.63 -26.05 35.46
C GLY A 967 1.86 -24.83 36.36
N ALA A 968 3.07 -24.73 36.90
CA ALA A 968 3.50 -23.60 37.72
C ALA A 968 4.91 -23.20 37.32
N LEU A 969 4.98 -22.32 36.32
CA LEU A 969 6.24 -21.71 35.89
C LEU A 969 6.67 -20.65 36.93
N VAL A 970 7.97 -20.43 37.05
CA VAL A 970 8.56 -19.46 37.98
C VAL A 970 9.44 -18.49 37.19
N PRO A 971 9.18 -17.18 37.26
CA PRO A 971 10.01 -16.16 36.62
C PRO A 971 11.17 -15.76 37.53
N ILE A 972 12.39 -15.89 37.03
CA ILE A 972 13.58 -15.26 37.60
C ILE A 972 13.76 -13.92 36.89
N PHE A 973 13.60 -12.84 37.65
CA PHE A 973 13.75 -11.48 37.14
C PHE A 973 15.21 -11.01 37.19
N LEU A 974 15.56 -10.24 36.17
CA LEU A 974 16.76 -9.43 36.06
C LEU A 974 16.30 -7.98 35.86
N ASP A 975 16.56 -7.13 36.85
CA ASP A 975 16.34 -5.68 36.70
C ASP A 975 17.42 -5.08 35.80
N LEU A 976 17.00 -4.46 34.71
CA LEU A 976 17.86 -3.84 33.70
C LEU A 976 17.55 -2.33 33.59
N ALA A 977 16.93 -1.69 34.59
CA ALA A 977 16.57 -0.27 34.58
C ALA A 977 17.75 0.67 34.23
N ASP A 978 18.91 0.39 34.82
CA ASP A 978 20.17 1.12 34.60
C ASP A 978 20.88 0.82 33.26
N LEU A 979 20.38 -0.15 32.49
CA LEU A 979 20.93 -0.55 31.20
C LEU A 979 20.16 0.09 30.03
N PRO A 980 20.84 0.52 28.96
CA PRO A 980 20.20 1.10 27.77
C PRO A 980 19.47 0.03 26.93
N PHE A 981 18.51 0.44 26.10
CA PHE A 981 17.83 -0.46 25.14
C PHE A 981 18.80 -1.07 24.12
N GLU A 982 19.93 -0.40 23.92
CA GLU A 982 21.03 -0.81 23.05
C GLU A 982 22.00 -1.81 23.70
N ALA A 983 21.70 -2.34 24.90
CA ALA A 983 22.49 -3.38 25.55
C ALA A 983 22.41 -4.72 24.80
N THR A 984 23.56 -5.36 24.61
CA THR A 984 23.71 -6.59 23.82
C THR A 984 24.03 -7.79 24.72
N GLY A 985 23.91 -9.01 24.18
CA GLY A 985 24.40 -10.23 24.82
C GLY A 985 23.55 -10.83 25.96
N ILE A 986 22.81 -10.02 26.73
CA ILE A 986 22.13 -10.43 27.98
C ILE A 986 21.32 -11.73 27.83
N VAL A 987 20.43 -11.82 26.84
CA VAL A 987 19.57 -13.01 26.63
C VAL A 987 20.40 -14.27 26.37
N SER A 988 21.37 -14.19 25.46
CA SER A 988 22.27 -15.30 25.09
C SER A 988 23.20 -15.69 26.25
N GLY A 989 23.78 -14.71 26.94
CA GLY A 989 24.70 -14.93 28.05
C GLY A 989 24.01 -15.63 29.22
N VAL A 990 22.78 -15.24 29.56
CA VAL A 990 22.00 -15.89 30.62
C VAL A 990 21.48 -17.26 30.18
N ALA A 991 20.76 -17.35 29.06
CA ALA A 991 20.20 -18.62 28.59
C ALA A 991 21.29 -19.68 28.33
N GLY A 992 22.36 -19.29 27.62
CA GLY A 992 23.49 -20.18 27.31
C GLY A 992 24.31 -20.58 28.54
N ARG A 993 24.23 -19.85 29.66
CA ARG A 993 24.85 -20.26 30.94
C ARG A 993 23.99 -21.28 31.67
N LEU A 994 22.67 -21.09 31.69
CA LEU A 994 21.71 -22.02 32.30
C LEU A 994 21.74 -23.38 31.58
N VAL A 995 21.61 -23.39 30.25
CA VAL A 995 21.67 -24.61 29.42
C VAL A 995 22.92 -25.44 29.70
N LYS A 996 24.07 -24.76 29.80
CA LYS A 996 25.39 -25.36 30.05
C LYS A 996 25.54 -25.94 31.46
N ASP A 997 25.22 -25.15 32.48
CA ASP A 997 25.55 -25.49 33.86
C ASP A 997 24.46 -26.35 34.53
N MET A 998 23.18 -26.17 34.17
CA MET A 998 22.08 -27.04 34.63
C MET A 998 22.03 -28.39 33.90
N ARG A 999 22.71 -28.51 32.75
CA ARG A 999 22.65 -29.67 31.84
C ARG A 999 21.21 -30.03 31.43
N MET A 1000 20.47 -29.04 30.96
CA MET A 1000 19.06 -29.18 30.60
C MET A 1000 18.86 -30.39 29.66
N GLU A 1001 18.01 -31.34 30.07
CA GLU A 1001 17.67 -32.50 29.26
C GLU A 1001 16.75 -32.10 28.09
N GLN A 1002 16.60 -32.97 27.09
CA GLN A 1002 15.88 -32.66 25.83
C GLN A 1002 14.35 -32.40 25.98
N SER A 1003 13.85 -32.38 27.21
CA SER A 1003 12.46 -32.07 27.59
C SER A 1003 12.33 -30.89 28.57
N ALA A 1004 13.44 -30.25 28.95
CA ALA A 1004 13.47 -29.09 29.84
C ALA A 1004 13.22 -27.80 29.04
N GLU A 1005 12.12 -27.08 29.29
CA GLU A 1005 11.73 -25.92 28.47
C GLU A 1005 12.21 -24.60 29.08
N LEU A 1006 13.10 -23.89 28.37
CA LEU A 1006 13.52 -22.53 28.73
C LEU A 1006 12.71 -21.51 27.91
N SER A 1007 11.89 -20.71 28.60
CA SER A 1007 11.19 -19.55 28.02
C SER A 1007 11.83 -18.24 28.48
N TYR A 1008 11.81 -17.20 27.63
CA TYR A 1008 12.39 -15.90 27.97
C TYR A 1008 11.48 -14.74 27.55
N LEU A 1009 11.28 -13.78 28.44
CA LEU A 1009 10.63 -12.50 28.13
C LEU A 1009 11.59 -11.34 28.38
N SER A 1010 11.97 -10.65 27.32
CA SER A 1010 12.63 -9.35 27.35
C SER A 1010 11.56 -8.26 27.28
N THR A 1011 11.53 -7.43 28.30
CA THR A 1011 10.79 -6.17 28.31
C THR A 1011 11.77 -5.01 28.09
N ALA A 1012 11.30 -3.77 28.09
CA ALA A 1012 12.12 -2.61 27.77
C ALA A 1012 13.21 -2.35 28.84
N ARG A 1013 12.98 -2.70 30.12
CA ARG A 1013 13.93 -2.58 31.24
C ARG A 1013 14.03 -3.80 32.17
N ALA A 1014 13.41 -4.94 31.84
CA ALA A 1014 13.61 -6.17 32.60
C ALA A 1014 13.73 -7.41 31.71
N GLY A 1015 14.57 -8.36 32.13
CA GLY A 1015 14.59 -9.72 31.60
C GLY A 1015 13.91 -10.68 32.57
N ALA A 1016 13.10 -11.59 32.07
CA ALA A 1016 12.51 -12.68 32.86
C ALA A 1016 12.83 -14.03 32.21
N VAL A 1017 13.62 -14.86 32.92
CA VAL A 1017 13.81 -16.27 32.58
C VAL A 1017 12.68 -17.06 33.21
N ILE A 1018 11.98 -17.89 32.43
CA ILE A 1018 10.78 -18.60 32.86
C ILE A 1018 11.04 -20.11 32.71
N LEU A 1019 10.96 -20.83 33.83
CA LEU A 1019 11.29 -22.25 33.99
C LEU A 1019 10.25 -22.95 34.87
N SER A 1020 10.29 -24.28 35.01
CA SER A 1020 9.48 -24.96 36.03
C SER A 1020 9.92 -24.60 37.46
N SER A 1021 9.09 -24.92 38.45
CA SER A 1021 9.39 -24.63 39.86
C SER A 1021 10.69 -25.31 40.35
N GLU A 1022 11.01 -26.52 39.90
CA GLU A 1022 12.24 -27.24 40.30
C GLU A 1022 13.48 -26.65 39.62
N GLU A 1023 13.40 -26.46 38.29
CA GLU A 1023 14.47 -25.85 37.48
C GLU A 1023 14.79 -24.42 37.92
N SER A 1024 13.80 -23.64 38.38
CA SER A 1024 14.00 -22.26 38.84
C SER A 1024 14.88 -22.15 40.08
N VAL A 1025 14.89 -23.17 40.95
CA VAL A 1025 15.79 -23.23 42.12
C VAL A 1025 17.22 -23.48 41.64
N MET A 1026 17.41 -24.48 40.77
CA MET A 1026 18.71 -24.77 40.16
C MET A 1026 19.27 -23.57 39.36
N ALA A 1027 18.40 -22.86 38.64
CA ALA A 1027 18.77 -21.66 37.88
C ALA A 1027 19.15 -20.49 38.80
N LEU A 1028 18.46 -20.30 39.93
CA LEU A 1028 18.90 -19.32 40.95
C LEU A 1028 20.25 -19.71 41.57
N ASP A 1029 20.48 -20.98 41.86
CA ASP A 1029 21.75 -21.46 42.42
C ASP A 1029 22.92 -21.35 41.42
N VAL A 1030 22.65 -21.41 40.11
CA VAL A 1030 23.63 -21.10 39.04
C VAL A 1030 23.85 -19.59 38.88
N LEU A 1031 22.79 -18.77 38.88
CA LEU A 1031 22.89 -17.35 38.56
C LEU A 1031 23.34 -16.47 39.74
N ARG A 1032 22.92 -16.77 40.97
CA ARG A 1032 23.22 -15.93 42.14
C ARG A 1032 24.72 -15.78 42.39
N PRO A 1033 25.54 -16.85 42.46
CA PRO A 1033 26.99 -16.71 42.74
C PRO A 1033 27.75 -15.91 41.69
N LEU A 1034 27.21 -15.78 40.47
CA LEU A 1034 27.80 -15.01 39.38
C LEU A 1034 27.49 -13.51 39.47
N LEU A 1035 26.48 -13.13 40.26
CA LEU A 1035 25.87 -11.79 40.27
C LEU A 1035 25.85 -11.13 41.66
N THR A 1036 25.92 -11.91 42.74
CA THR A 1036 26.22 -11.39 44.07
C THR A 1036 27.64 -10.81 44.12
N ARG A 1037 27.79 -9.69 44.84
CA ARG A 1037 29.10 -9.10 45.16
C ARG A 1037 29.72 -9.88 46.31
N ASP A 1038 31.03 -10.06 46.29
CA ASP A 1038 31.76 -10.84 47.28
C ASP A 1038 31.94 -10.00 48.56
N GLU A 1039 31.34 -10.45 49.67
CA GLU A 1039 31.33 -9.72 50.96
C GLU A 1039 32.74 -9.46 51.55
N GLN A 1040 33.79 -10.07 50.97
CA GLN A 1040 35.18 -9.86 51.34
C GLN A 1040 35.80 -8.56 50.79
N GLU A 1041 35.17 -7.87 49.83
CA GLU A 1041 35.69 -6.59 49.33
C GLU A 1041 35.31 -5.37 50.19
N GLU A 1042 34.27 -5.46 51.04
CA GLU A 1042 33.80 -4.32 51.86
C GLU A 1042 34.66 -4.02 53.10
N GLU A 1043 35.55 -4.92 53.53
CA GLU A 1043 36.53 -4.63 54.60
C GLU A 1043 37.77 -3.82 54.12
N THR A 1044 37.84 -3.41 52.85
CA THR A 1044 39.06 -2.77 52.28
C THR A 1044 38.82 -1.51 51.41
N GLN A 1045 37.71 -0.79 51.56
CA GLN A 1045 37.48 0.53 50.92
C GLN A 1045 37.02 1.61 51.91
#